data_AF-A0A2S7JMB7-F1
#
_entry.id   AF-A0A2S7JMB7-F1
#
_cell.length_a   1.000
_cell.length_b   1.000
_cell.length_c   1.000
_cell.angle_alpha   90.00
_cell.angle_beta   90.00
_cell.angle_gamma   90.00
#
_symmetry.space_group_name_H-M   'P 1'
#
loop_
_entity.id
_entity.type
_entity.pdbx_description
1 polymer ?
#
loop_
_entity_poly.entity_id
_entity_poly.type
_entity_poly.pdbx_seq_one_letter_code
_entity_poly.pdbx_strand_id
1 'polypeptide(L)'
;MNVKSRLILGGIVSFVGLILVSIVALSIEKSTMLEDRKIKTRHLVESVHGVVTHYQALQKAGTLTEEEAKAAAMQTVKALRYETKEYFWLNDQTQPVPVMLMHPTVPALDGKVLDAPNFNSATSQQFGLDTAPQKTDGKKNIFVAFTEVATKSGSGYVTYNWPKPKAGGGTTTEVYEKLSFVQKIDGWNWVVGSGIYIDDVEVIFWQHATQFSMLVLLVMLIIAAVIRWQVKSITEPLEALRNMVTLVETTSDFSRRIQDISDDEVGQTARAFNQLMAAQQLAISEVNNAVEALAAGNFDVAITANLKGDLRTMKDAVNASAASVKTTMDALAEVMTALYNGDFNQRMSSQVKGDLRHLVDQAMQAMQALLGDVANVMNDVASGDLTGRITADGRGDLASLKGNINQSLDALSAAMRAINSNTRQVAAAANQTSQAISQISDGAQNQMHGIAQLANAVKETAASVTDVSRNTETASSRSRESVDIVRSGKAKMATMVEVVNGIAANSEKINKITEVIESIANKTNLLSLNAAIEAARAGEHGKGFSVVAEEVGKLAASSAESTQEITVLVQQAVAEARRAVATVQDVSADMERIEAGATEADGMMQRISAALEEQSNAVQEINANVSTLDRIAQSNASASEEITATVIELSKIADGTRREVEQFKI
;
A
#
# COMPACT_ATOMS: atom_id res chain seq x y z
N MET A 1 37.41 72.56 -5.77
CA MET A 1 36.00 72.83 -6.11
C MET A 1 35.30 73.30 -4.85
N ASN A 2 34.99 74.60 -4.74
CA ASN A 2 34.40 75.18 -3.52
C ASN A 2 32.99 74.63 -3.23
N VAL A 3 32.37 74.92 -2.09
CA VAL A 3 31.01 74.40 -1.77
C VAL A 3 30.09 74.73 -2.93
N LYS A 4 30.24 75.90 -3.53
CA LYS A 4 29.56 76.32 -4.76
C LYS A 4 29.78 75.36 -5.92
N SER A 5 31.01 75.10 -6.32
CA SER A 5 31.30 74.19 -7.42
C SER A 5 31.13 72.71 -7.06
N ARG A 6 31.19 72.29 -5.79
CA ARG A 6 30.87 70.93 -5.26
C ARG A 6 29.39 70.66 -5.31
N LEU A 7 28.59 71.64 -4.93
CA LEU A 7 27.14 71.58 -5.10
C LEU A 7 26.79 71.57 -6.59
N ILE A 8 27.45 72.39 -7.42
CA ILE A 8 27.17 72.45 -8.87
C ILE A 8 27.69 71.21 -9.63
N LEU A 9 28.94 70.79 -9.48
CA LEU A 9 29.46 69.58 -10.14
C LEU A 9 28.85 68.32 -9.52
N GLY A 10 28.59 68.30 -8.21
CA GLY A 10 27.83 67.22 -7.58
C GLY A 10 26.45 67.09 -8.22
N GLY A 11 25.79 68.22 -8.49
CA GLY A 11 24.58 68.28 -9.31
C GLY A 11 24.79 67.75 -10.73
N ILE A 12 25.81 68.22 -11.46
CA ILE A 12 26.09 67.82 -12.85
C ILE A 12 26.47 66.34 -12.97
N VAL A 13 27.33 65.83 -12.08
CA VAL A 13 27.74 64.41 -12.04
C VAL A 13 26.56 63.55 -11.63
N SER A 14 25.72 64.00 -10.68
CA SER A 14 24.47 63.31 -10.36
C SER A 14 23.55 63.29 -11.58
N PHE A 15 23.47 64.37 -12.36
CA PHE A 15 22.64 64.42 -13.58
C PHE A 15 23.17 63.52 -14.69
N VAL A 16 24.47 63.56 -14.97
CA VAL A 16 25.11 62.68 -15.97
C VAL A 16 25.03 61.22 -15.54
N GLY A 17 25.24 60.93 -14.26
CA GLY A 17 25.07 59.60 -13.68
C GLY A 17 23.64 59.10 -13.78
N LEU A 18 22.65 59.93 -13.42
CA LEU A 18 21.22 59.61 -13.58
C LEU A 18 20.88 59.32 -15.04
N ILE A 19 21.38 60.11 -15.99
CA ILE A 19 21.12 59.91 -17.42
C ILE A 19 21.77 58.60 -17.92
N LEU A 20 23.04 58.35 -17.60
CA LEU A 20 23.75 57.12 -18.00
C LEU A 20 23.09 55.87 -17.43
N VAL A 21 22.76 55.88 -16.12
CA VAL A 21 22.04 54.78 -15.47
C VAL A 21 20.67 54.59 -16.11
N SER A 22 19.97 55.68 -16.46
CA SER A 22 18.67 55.59 -17.12
C SER A 22 18.75 54.97 -18.51
N ILE A 23 19.74 55.35 -19.32
CA ILE A 23 19.95 54.78 -20.66
C ILE A 23 20.27 53.29 -20.58
N VAL A 24 21.17 52.90 -19.68
CA VAL A 24 21.54 51.49 -19.50
C VAL A 24 20.35 50.70 -18.96
N ALA A 25 19.62 51.22 -17.97
CA ALA A 25 18.45 50.57 -17.40
C ALA A 25 17.35 50.36 -18.46
N LEU A 26 17.03 51.39 -19.25
CA LEU A 26 16.05 51.27 -20.34
C LEU A 26 16.52 50.31 -21.45
N SER A 27 17.82 50.27 -21.75
CA SER A 27 18.36 49.32 -22.73
C SER A 27 18.25 47.88 -22.25
N ILE A 28 18.56 47.62 -20.98
CA ILE A 28 18.40 46.30 -20.35
C ILE A 28 16.93 45.92 -20.33
N GLU A 29 16.05 46.83 -19.90
CA GLU A 29 14.61 46.60 -19.84
C GLU A 29 14.04 46.21 -21.21
N LYS A 30 14.38 46.94 -22.29
CA LYS A 30 13.94 46.60 -23.65
C LYS A 30 14.42 45.21 -24.08
N SER A 31 15.68 44.87 -23.76
CA SER A 31 16.25 43.56 -24.09
C SER A 31 15.54 42.44 -23.33
N THR A 32 15.33 42.60 -22.03
CA THR A 32 14.64 41.63 -21.16
C THR A 32 13.20 41.43 -21.61
N MET A 33 12.47 42.51 -21.88
CA MET A 33 11.08 42.43 -22.36
C MET A 33 10.95 41.64 -23.66
N LEU A 34 11.89 41.78 -24.60
CA LEU A 34 11.87 41.01 -25.85
C LEU A 34 12.21 39.54 -25.65
N GLU A 35 13.14 39.23 -24.75
CA GLU A 35 13.57 37.86 -24.48
C GLU A 35 12.48 37.07 -23.71
N ASP A 36 11.89 37.66 -22.68
CA ASP A 36 10.76 37.06 -21.95
C ASP A 36 9.61 36.71 -22.88
N ARG A 37 9.36 37.61 -23.84
CA ARG A 37 8.33 37.51 -24.86
C ARG A 37 8.61 36.40 -25.88
N LYS A 38 9.87 36.19 -26.28
CA LYS A 38 10.29 35.03 -27.09
C LYS A 38 10.06 33.72 -26.34
N ILE A 39 10.55 33.62 -25.11
CA ILE A 39 10.44 32.43 -24.28
C ILE A 39 8.97 32.06 -24.06
N LYS A 40 8.12 33.04 -23.73
CA LYS A 40 6.68 32.84 -23.55
C LYS A 40 6.02 32.29 -24.82
N THR A 41 6.34 32.85 -25.98
CA THR A 41 5.80 32.41 -27.27
C THR A 41 6.23 30.99 -27.60
N ARG A 42 7.49 30.64 -27.34
CA ARG A 42 8.01 29.28 -27.49
C ARG A 42 7.25 28.27 -26.62
N HIS A 43 7.14 28.52 -25.32
CA HIS A 43 6.44 27.60 -24.41
C HIS A 43 4.97 27.39 -24.79
N LEU A 44 4.31 28.44 -25.30
CA LEU A 44 2.94 28.35 -25.81
C LEU A 44 2.85 27.42 -27.03
N VAL A 45 3.78 27.54 -27.98
CA VAL A 45 3.83 26.66 -29.16
C VAL A 45 4.21 25.24 -28.79
N GLU A 46 5.17 25.04 -27.88
CA GLU A 46 5.53 23.71 -27.35
C GLU A 46 4.34 23.02 -26.66
N SER A 47 3.50 23.78 -25.96
CA SER A 47 2.25 23.27 -25.37
C SER A 47 1.27 22.79 -26.43
N VAL A 48 1.11 23.56 -27.51
CA VAL A 48 0.26 23.18 -28.64
C VAL A 48 0.84 21.99 -29.41
N HIS A 49 2.16 21.92 -29.57
CA HIS A 49 2.84 20.75 -30.12
C HIS A 49 2.47 19.51 -29.30
N GLY A 50 2.49 19.58 -27.96
CA GLY A 50 2.04 18.50 -27.08
C GLY A 50 0.57 18.09 -27.30
N VAL A 51 -0.34 19.04 -27.52
CA VAL A 51 -1.74 18.76 -27.87
C VAL A 51 -1.84 18.00 -29.19
N VAL A 52 -1.08 18.39 -30.22
CA VAL A 52 -1.07 17.68 -31.50
C VAL A 52 -0.46 16.28 -31.36
N THR A 53 0.62 16.13 -30.58
CA THR A 53 1.22 14.82 -30.26
C THR A 53 0.24 13.90 -29.54
N HIS A 54 -0.64 14.43 -28.68
CA HIS A 54 -1.70 13.63 -28.05
C HIS A 54 -2.65 13.03 -29.10
N TYR A 55 -3.11 13.81 -30.08
CA TYR A 55 -3.96 13.30 -31.16
C TYR A 55 -3.22 12.32 -32.08
N GLN A 56 -1.92 12.53 -32.32
CA GLN A 56 -1.08 11.55 -33.01
C GLN A 56 -0.99 10.22 -32.23
N ALA A 57 -0.95 10.27 -30.91
CA ALA A 57 -0.96 9.07 -30.08
C ALA A 57 -2.33 8.35 -30.14
N LEU A 58 -3.44 9.08 -30.12
CA LEU A 58 -4.79 8.50 -30.31
C LEU A 58 -4.96 7.86 -31.69
N GLN A 59 -4.39 8.47 -32.74
CA GLN A 59 -4.30 7.87 -34.07
C GLN A 59 -3.51 6.55 -34.03
N LYS A 60 -2.28 6.57 -33.47
CA LYS A 60 -1.42 5.38 -33.40
C LYS A 60 -2.05 4.25 -32.58
N ALA A 61 -2.85 4.58 -31.57
CA ALA A 61 -3.60 3.63 -30.76
C ALA A 61 -4.87 3.09 -31.45
N GLY A 62 -5.19 3.56 -32.66
CA GLY A 62 -6.39 3.16 -33.40
C GLY A 62 -7.71 3.69 -32.81
N THR A 63 -7.65 4.64 -31.87
CA THR A 63 -8.84 5.26 -31.24
C THR A 63 -9.51 6.26 -32.17
N LEU A 64 -8.72 6.94 -33.00
CA LEU A 64 -9.18 7.82 -34.07
C LEU A 64 -8.49 7.43 -35.38
N THR A 65 -9.17 7.60 -36.51
CA THR A 65 -8.49 7.54 -37.81
C THR A 65 -7.54 8.74 -37.98
N GLU A 66 -6.62 8.67 -38.94
CA GLU A 66 -5.69 9.79 -39.21
C GLU A 66 -6.43 11.08 -39.56
N GLU A 67 -7.49 10.99 -40.37
CA GLU A 67 -8.31 12.14 -40.75
C GLU A 67 -9.07 12.72 -39.54
N GLU A 68 -9.66 11.86 -38.69
CA GLU A 68 -10.36 12.30 -37.48
C GLU A 68 -9.39 12.94 -36.46
N ALA A 69 -8.22 12.35 -36.26
CA ALA A 69 -7.20 12.87 -35.35
C ALA A 69 -6.64 14.21 -35.83
N LYS A 70 -6.37 14.36 -37.13
CA LYS A 70 -5.94 15.63 -37.73
C LYS A 70 -7.04 16.69 -37.62
N ALA A 71 -8.29 16.35 -37.96
CA ALA A 71 -9.41 17.27 -37.86
C ALA A 71 -9.65 17.74 -36.40
N ALA A 72 -9.63 16.82 -35.44
CA ALA A 72 -9.80 17.13 -34.02
C ALA A 72 -8.64 17.98 -33.46
N ALA A 73 -7.40 17.67 -33.84
CA ALA A 73 -6.25 18.50 -33.49
C ALA A 73 -6.38 19.91 -34.07
N MET A 74 -6.67 20.06 -35.36
CA MET A 74 -6.87 21.37 -35.99
C MET A 74 -7.98 22.16 -35.32
N GLN A 75 -9.13 21.54 -35.03
CA GLN A 75 -10.24 22.22 -34.36
C GLN A 75 -9.86 22.68 -32.95
N THR A 76 -9.14 21.84 -32.20
CA THR A 76 -8.65 22.17 -30.86
C THR A 76 -7.70 23.36 -30.93
N VAL A 77 -6.68 23.31 -31.78
CA VAL A 77 -5.71 24.40 -31.93
C VAL A 77 -6.37 25.68 -32.45
N LYS A 78 -7.34 25.58 -33.36
CA LYS A 78 -8.12 26.72 -33.89
C LYS A 78 -8.88 27.47 -32.81
N ALA A 79 -9.31 26.79 -31.76
CA ALA A 79 -10.04 27.38 -30.64
C ALA A 79 -9.14 28.06 -29.60
N LEU A 80 -7.85 27.69 -29.52
CA LEU A 80 -6.94 28.22 -28.50
C LEU A 80 -6.65 29.71 -28.74
N ARG A 81 -6.84 30.51 -27.69
CA ARG A 81 -6.44 31.92 -27.64
C ARG A 81 -5.66 32.19 -26.36
N TYR A 82 -4.71 33.10 -26.45
CA TYR A 82 -4.04 33.67 -25.28
C TYR A 82 -4.01 35.20 -25.42
N GLU A 83 -3.86 35.90 -24.29
CA GLU A 83 -3.93 37.37 -24.25
C GLU A 83 -5.18 37.92 -25.00
N THR A 84 -6.31 37.20 -24.92
CA THR A 84 -7.63 37.46 -25.52
C THR A 84 -7.73 37.39 -27.05
N LYS A 85 -6.66 37.72 -27.79
CA LYS A 85 -6.69 37.89 -29.26
C LYS A 85 -5.62 37.08 -30.00
N GLU A 86 -4.55 36.66 -29.32
CA GLU A 86 -3.46 35.92 -29.95
C GLU A 86 -3.82 34.48 -30.18
N TYR A 87 -3.18 33.88 -31.18
CA TYR A 87 -3.67 32.66 -31.81
C TYR A 87 -2.54 31.82 -32.39
N PHE A 88 -2.82 30.54 -32.60
CA PHE A 88 -1.93 29.59 -33.24
C PHE A 88 -2.40 29.30 -34.67
N TRP A 89 -1.48 29.03 -35.58
CA TRP A 89 -1.81 28.55 -36.92
C TRP A 89 -1.06 27.25 -37.23
N LEU A 90 -1.55 26.53 -38.25
CA LEU A 90 -0.94 25.32 -38.78
C LEU A 90 -0.80 25.46 -40.29
N ASN A 91 0.40 25.23 -40.81
CA ASN A 91 0.65 25.05 -42.24
C ASN A 91 1.39 23.74 -42.48
N ASP A 92 1.33 23.20 -43.69
CA ASP A 92 2.13 22.03 -44.05
C ASP A 92 3.57 22.43 -44.41
N GLN A 93 4.41 21.45 -44.78
CA GLN A 93 5.77 21.70 -45.27
C GLN A 93 5.90 21.42 -46.78
N THR A 94 4.81 21.53 -47.54
CA THR A 94 4.83 21.30 -49.00
C THR A 94 5.78 22.30 -49.67
N GLN A 95 6.59 21.81 -50.62
CA GLN A 95 7.53 22.62 -51.40
C GLN A 95 6.98 22.82 -52.83
N PRO A 96 7.24 23.98 -53.49
CA PRO A 96 8.13 25.06 -53.04
C PRO A 96 7.49 26.04 -52.03
N VAL A 97 6.16 26.04 -51.89
CA VAL A 97 5.42 26.93 -51.00
C VAL A 97 4.38 26.11 -50.23
N PRO A 98 4.27 26.26 -48.91
CA PRO A 98 3.37 25.46 -48.09
C PRO A 98 1.90 25.85 -48.28
N VAL A 99 1.02 24.92 -47.89
CA VAL A 99 -0.44 25.10 -47.81
C VAL A 99 -0.83 25.41 -46.37
N MET A 100 -1.73 26.37 -46.17
CA MET A 100 -2.31 26.60 -44.85
C MET A 100 -3.29 25.49 -44.51
N LEU A 101 -3.11 24.88 -43.34
CA LEU A 101 -4.00 23.84 -42.84
C LEU A 101 -5.11 24.46 -42.01
N MET A 102 -4.74 25.42 -41.15
CA MET A 102 -5.66 26.08 -40.25
C MET A 102 -5.12 27.44 -39.82
N HIS A 103 -5.88 28.50 -40.08
CA HIS A 103 -5.65 29.84 -39.56
C HIS A 103 -6.92 30.40 -38.89
N PRO A 104 -6.88 30.71 -37.59
CA PRO A 104 -8.09 31.03 -36.83
C PRO A 104 -8.66 32.43 -37.12
N THR A 105 -7.81 33.39 -37.48
CA THR A 105 -8.21 34.80 -37.66
C THR A 105 -8.35 35.20 -39.13
N VAL A 106 -7.88 34.33 -40.03
CA VAL A 106 -8.01 34.47 -41.49
C VAL A 106 -8.36 33.11 -42.09
N PRO A 107 -9.56 32.55 -41.81
CA PRO A 107 -9.92 31.19 -42.25
C PRO A 107 -9.98 31.04 -43.78
N ALA A 108 -10.04 32.14 -44.53
CA ALA A 108 -9.96 32.13 -45.99
C ALA A 108 -8.62 31.57 -46.52
N LEU A 109 -7.60 31.48 -45.68
CA LEU A 109 -6.33 30.83 -46.02
C LEU A 109 -6.42 29.30 -45.94
N ASP A 110 -7.33 28.73 -45.16
CA ASP A 110 -7.43 27.28 -44.95
C ASP A 110 -7.54 26.54 -46.30
N GLY A 111 -6.62 25.60 -46.55
CA GLY A 111 -6.52 24.83 -47.79
C GLY A 111 -5.90 25.55 -49.00
N LYS A 112 -5.40 26.79 -48.85
CA LYS A 112 -4.75 27.56 -49.93
C LYS A 112 -3.23 27.46 -49.88
N VAL A 113 -2.61 27.44 -51.07
CA VAL A 113 -1.16 27.61 -51.24
C VAL A 113 -0.80 29.05 -50.85
N LEU A 114 0.27 29.22 -50.09
CA LEU A 114 0.64 30.49 -49.45
C LEU A 114 1.67 31.28 -50.28
N ASP A 115 1.41 31.44 -51.57
CA ASP A 115 2.32 32.04 -52.57
C ASP A 115 2.03 33.52 -52.88
N ALA A 116 0.99 34.09 -52.27
CA ALA A 116 0.57 35.45 -52.54
C ALA A 116 1.69 36.47 -52.18
N PRO A 117 1.93 37.51 -53.03
CA PRO A 117 3.05 38.44 -52.84
C PRO A 117 3.04 39.21 -51.51
N ASN A 118 1.88 39.39 -50.89
CA ASN A 118 1.74 40.04 -49.58
C ASN A 118 2.35 39.22 -48.43
N PHE A 119 2.67 37.95 -48.65
CA PHE A 119 3.39 37.11 -47.69
C PHE A 119 4.91 37.26 -47.77
N ASN A 120 5.43 38.06 -48.70
CA ASN A 120 6.86 38.34 -48.85
C ASN A 120 7.32 39.44 -47.89
N SER A 121 7.26 39.14 -46.59
CA SER A 121 7.48 40.13 -45.53
C SER A 121 8.37 39.65 -44.39
N ALA A 122 9.05 38.51 -44.53
CA ALA A 122 10.00 38.05 -43.51
C ALA A 122 11.18 39.03 -43.44
N THR A 123 11.49 39.54 -42.25
CA THR A 123 12.57 40.49 -41.95
C THR A 123 13.77 39.82 -41.27
N SER A 124 13.54 38.72 -40.55
CA SER A 124 14.62 37.88 -40.02
C SER A 124 14.16 36.45 -39.76
N GLN A 125 15.11 35.52 -39.73
CA GLN A 125 14.89 34.11 -39.38
C GLN A 125 16.03 33.59 -38.50
N GLN A 126 15.71 32.75 -37.54
CA GLN A 126 16.62 32.15 -36.58
C GLN A 126 16.42 30.63 -36.59
N PHE A 127 17.50 29.89 -36.79
CA PHE A 127 17.49 28.42 -36.88
C PHE A 127 17.79 27.81 -35.51
N GLY A 128 16.78 27.27 -34.83
CA GLY A 128 16.91 26.76 -33.47
C GLY A 128 16.98 27.90 -32.44
N LEU A 129 17.35 27.54 -31.21
CA LEU A 129 17.37 28.46 -30.08
C LEU A 129 18.75 29.14 -29.90
N ASP A 130 19.83 28.46 -30.29
CA ASP A 130 21.21 28.87 -29.97
C ASP A 130 21.92 29.64 -31.10
N THR A 131 21.23 29.92 -32.21
CA THR A 131 21.81 30.70 -33.31
C THR A 131 21.37 32.16 -33.26
N ALA A 132 22.22 33.07 -33.72
CA ALA A 132 21.86 34.48 -33.85
C ALA A 132 20.81 34.66 -34.97
N PRO A 133 19.81 35.54 -34.80
CA PRO A 133 18.85 35.88 -35.85
C PRO A 133 19.56 36.41 -37.10
N GLN A 134 19.22 35.84 -38.26
CA GLN A 134 19.73 36.27 -39.55
C GLN A 134 18.71 37.21 -40.20
N LYS A 135 19.13 38.44 -40.53
CA LYS A 135 18.29 39.36 -41.30
C LYS A 135 18.10 38.83 -42.72
N THR A 136 16.88 38.92 -43.22
CA THR A 136 16.54 38.66 -44.62
C THR A 136 16.56 39.97 -45.40
N ASP A 137 16.29 39.90 -46.71
CA ASP A 137 16.12 41.06 -47.59
C ASP A 137 14.75 41.77 -47.44
N GLY A 138 13.90 41.31 -46.50
CA GLY A 138 12.55 41.81 -46.31
C GLY A 138 11.53 41.33 -47.36
N LYS A 139 11.94 40.54 -48.36
CA LYS A 139 11.12 40.09 -49.50
C LYS A 139 10.91 38.57 -49.53
N LYS A 140 11.48 37.86 -48.57
CA LYS A 140 11.28 36.41 -48.44
C LYS A 140 9.86 36.10 -47.97
N ASN A 141 9.24 35.09 -48.58
CA ASN A 141 7.92 34.59 -48.17
C ASN A 141 7.98 34.05 -46.73
N ILE A 142 7.07 34.51 -45.87
CA ILE A 142 7.07 34.17 -44.44
C ILE A 142 6.83 32.68 -44.20
N PHE A 143 5.98 32.02 -44.97
CA PHE A 143 5.62 30.63 -44.74
C PHE A 143 6.72 29.70 -45.25
N VAL A 144 7.41 30.10 -46.33
CA VAL A 144 8.65 29.46 -46.75
C VAL A 144 9.72 29.61 -45.67
N ALA A 145 9.86 30.78 -45.05
CA ALA A 145 10.79 30.98 -43.94
C ALA A 145 10.43 30.11 -42.71
N PHE A 146 9.15 29.99 -42.36
CA PHE A 146 8.72 29.12 -41.28
C PHE A 146 9.06 27.66 -41.55
N THR A 147 8.74 27.18 -42.74
CA THR A 147 9.04 25.80 -43.15
C THR A 147 10.54 25.55 -43.20
N GLU A 148 11.34 26.48 -43.72
CA GLU A 148 12.80 26.33 -43.76
C GLU A 148 13.40 26.25 -42.35
N VAL A 149 12.94 27.10 -41.42
CA VAL A 149 13.34 27.04 -40.01
C VAL A 149 12.91 25.71 -39.37
N ALA A 150 11.65 25.32 -39.55
CA ALA A 150 11.11 24.08 -38.99
C ALA A 150 11.80 22.82 -39.56
N THR A 151 12.07 22.77 -40.87
CA THR A 151 12.71 21.61 -41.51
C THR A 151 14.20 21.54 -41.19
N LYS A 152 14.92 22.67 -41.15
CA LYS A 152 16.38 22.69 -40.96
C LYS A 152 16.80 22.48 -39.51
N SER A 153 16.08 23.06 -38.55
CA SER A 153 16.45 23.04 -37.12
C SER A 153 15.36 22.50 -36.19
N GLY A 154 14.25 22.00 -36.74
CA GLY A 154 13.11 21.49 -35.95
C GLY A 154 12.22 22.60 -35.40
N SER A 155 12.81 23.71 -34.94
CA SER A 155 12.10 24.91 -34.50
C SER A 155 12.97 26.17 -34.65
N GLY A 156 12.39 27.33 -34.39
CA GLY A 156 13.10 28.60 -34.35
C GLY A 156 12.19 29.81 -34.44
N TYR A 157 12.78 30.99 -34.62
CA TYR A 157 12.04 32.25 -34.65
C TYR A 157 12.08 32.89 -36.03
N VAL A 158 10.98 33.55 -36.41
CA VAL A 158 10.92 34.35 -37.64
C VAL A 158 10.19 35.65 -37.32
N THR A 159 10.80 36.77 -37.72
CA THR A 159 10.20 38.10 -37.62
C THR A 159 9.73 38.54 -38.99
N TYR A 160 8.53 39.12 -39.06
CA TYR A 160 7.89 39.50 -40.32
C TYR A 160 6.78 40.51 -40.07
N ASN A 161 6.31 41.18 -41.12
CA ASN A 161 5.17 42.09 -41.01
C ASN A 161 3.85 41.34 -41.21
N TRP A 162 2.95 41.44 -40.23
CA TRP A 162 1.65 40.79 -40.24
C TRP A 162 0.55 41.68 -39.67
N PRO A 163 -0.69 41.63 -40.19
CA PRO A 163 -1.78 42.41 -39.63
C PRO A 163 -2.26 41.82 -38.30
N LYS A 164 -2.55 42.69 -37.33
CA LYS A 164 -3.08 42.30 -36.01
C LYS A 164 -4.49 41.76 -36.07
N PRO A 165 -4.87 40.77 -35.22
CA PRO A 165 -6.23 40.30 -35.09
C PRO A 165 -7.13 41.34 -34.38
N LYS A 166 -8.40 41.44 -34.81
CA LYS A 166 -9.42 42.31 -34.19
C LYS A 166 -10.24 41.52 -33.15
N ALA A 167 -10.64 42.19 -32.07
CA ALA A 167 -11.59 41.63 -31.12
C ALA A 167 -12.94 41.39 -31.83
N GLY A 168 -13.39 40.13 -31.89
CA GLY A 168 -14.56 39.71 -32.68
C GLY A 168 -14.24 39.04 -34.03
N GLY A 169 -12.97 38.90 -34.39
CA GLY A 169 -12.53 38.19 -35.61
C GLY A 169 -12.09 39.12 -36.75
N GLY A 170 -11.23 38.62 -37.63
CA GLY A 170 -10.60 39.37 -38.74
C GLY A 170 -9.30 40.08 -38.34
N THR A 171 -8.71 40.82 -39.28
CA THR A 171 -7.42 41.50 -39.11
C THR A 171 -7.49 43.01 -39.42
N THR A 172 -6.47 43.74 -38.99
CA THR A 172 -6.20 45.15 -39.34
C THR A 172 -5.72 45.29 -40.79
N THR A 173 -5.83 46.49 -41.36
CA THR A 173 -5.31 46.81 -42.71
C THR A 173 -3.82 47.15 -42.68
N GLU A 174 -3.35 47.66 -41.55
CA GLU A 174 -1.93 47.92 -41.30
C GLU A 174 -1.22 46.64 -40.90
N VAL A 175 0.06 46.54 -41.27
CA VAL A 175 0.92 45.43 -40.89
C VAL A 175 1.91 45.89 -39.82
N TYR A 176 2.11 45.04 -38.82
CA TYR A 176 2.99 45.31 -37.69
C TYR A 176 4.07 44.24 -37.65
N GLU A 177 5.25 44.61 -37.16
CA GLU A 177 6.33 43.65 -37.01
C GLU A 177 5.95 42.62 -35.95
N LYS A 178 5.91 41.36 -36.35
CA LYS A 178 5.51 40.21 -35.55
C LYS A 178 6.68 39.25 -35.45
N LEU A 179 7.03 38.88 -34.23
CA LEU A 179 8.00 37.84 -33.93
C LEU A 179 7.25 36.56 -33.61
N SER A 180 7.47 35.51 -34.38
CA SER A 180 6.85 34.22 -34.15
C SER A 180 7.86 33.13 -33.88
N PHE A 181 7.47 32.19 -33.03
CA PHE A 181 8.16 30.90 -32.89
C PHE A 181 7.40 29.86 -33.71
N VAL A 182 8.14 29.05 -34.46
CA VAL A 182 7.59 27.96 -35.27
C VAL A 182 8.28 26.66 -34.92
N GLN A 183 7.51 25.58 -34.93
CA GLN A 183 7.98 24.25 -34.60
C GLN A 183 7.38 23.21 -35.54
N LYS A 184 8.24 22.32 -36.01
CA LYS A 184 7.87 21.16 -36.81
C LYS A 184 7.07 20.16 -35.97
N ILE A 185 6.03 19.58 -36.57
CA ILE A 185 5.31 18.44 -36.03
C ILE A 185 5.64 17.22 -36.90
N ASP A 186 6.44 16.31 -36.34
CA ASP A 186 6.86 15.11 -37.05
C ASP A 186 5.69 14.14 -37.28
N GLY A 187 5.70 13.45 -38.43
CA GLY A 187 4.69 12.45 -38.79
C GLY A 187 3.48 12.99 -39.58
N TRP A 188 3.06 14.24 -39.38
CA TRP A 188 1.93 14.84 -40.13
C TRP A 188 2.34 15.90 -41.15
N ASN A 189 3.64 16.17 -41.29
CA ASN A 189 4.17 17.20 -42.18
C ASN A 189 3.66 18.62 -41.85
N TRP A 190 3.37 18.90 -40.57
CA TRP A 190 2.81 20.18 -40.13
C TRP A 190 3.89 21.06 -39.50
N VAL A 191 3.65 22.37 -39.52
CA VAL A 191 4.35 23.38 -38.75
C VAL A 191 3.30 24.11 -37.93
N VAL A 192 3.52 24.18 -36.63
CA VAL A 192 2.74 25.04 -35.74
C VAL A 192 3.51 26.31 -35.47
N GLY A 193 2.80 27.43 -35.49
CA GLY A 193 3.38 28.71 -35.16
C GLY A 193 2.47 29.54 -34.26
N SER A 194 3.12 30.38 -33.46
CA SER A 194 2.47 31.49 -32.77
C SER A 194 3.44 32.65 -32.66
N GLY A 195 2.92 33.86 -32.49
CA GLY A 195 3.77 35.03 -32.39
C GLY A 195 3.12 36.16 -31.63
N ILE A 196 3.92 37.19 -31.46
CA ILE A 196 3.60 38.40 -30.72
C ILE A 196 4.03 39.59 -31.54
N TYR A 197 3.33 40.71 -31.40
CA TYR A 197 3.65 41.92 -32.11
C TYR A 197 4.68 42.74 -31.31
N ILE A 198 5.75 43.14 -31.97
CA ILE A 198 6.87 43.87 -31.36
C ILE A 198 6.42 45.27 -30.94
N ASP A 199 5.49 45.88 -31.67
CA ASP A 199 4.98 47.20 -31.33
C ASP A 199 4.14 47.19 -30.03
N ASP A 200 3.47 46.08 -29.68
CA ASP A 200 2.81 45.92 -28.36
C ASP A 200 3.86 45.98 -27.23
N VAL A 201 5.09 45.49 -27.47
CA VAL A 201 6.23 45.61 -26.53
C VAL A 201 6.77 47.04 -26.51
N GLU A 202 6.85 47.69 -27.67
CA GLU A 202 7.38 49.05 -27.82
C GLU A 202 6.48 50.11 -27.18
N VAL A 203 5.15 49.97 -27.26
CA VAL A 203 4.19 50.85 -26.58
C VAL A 203 4.35 50.78 -25.07
N ILE A 204 4.45 49.56 -24.51
CA ILE A 204 4.65 49.35 -23.07
C ILE A 204 6.03 49.91 -22.65
N PHE A 205 7.06 49.67 -23.46
CA PHE A 205 8.39 50.22 -23.24
C PHE A 205 8.38 51.75 -23.18
N TRP A 206 7.72 52.44 -24.12
CA TRP A 206 7.64 53.90 -24.11
C TRP A 206 6.79 54.45 -22.97
N GLN A 207 5.78 53.71 -22.51
CA GLN A 207 5.03 54.06 -21.30
C GLN A 207 5.93 53.99 -20.05
N HIS A 208 6.75 52.95 -19.91
CA HIS A 208 7.74 52.85 -18.84
C HIS A 208 8.81 53.94 -18.98
N ALA A 209 9.32 54.19 -20.20
CA ALA A 209 10.32 55.20 -20.47
C ALA A 209 9.84 56.63 -20.14
N THR A 210 8.57 56.95 -20.42
CA THR A 210 7.98 58.27 -20.10
C THR A 210 7.75 58.45 -18.60
N GLN A 211 7.22 57.45 -17.91
CA GLN A 211 7.08 57.49 -16.44
C GLN A 211 8.45 57.64 -15.75
N PHE A 212 9.45 56.88 -16.22
CA PHE A 212 10.80 56.94 -15.71
C PHE A 212 11.47 58.29 -15.98
N SER A 213 11.28 58.86 -17.18
CA SER A 213 11.83 60.17 -17.54
C SER A 213 11.20 61.32 -16.75
N MET A 214 9.89 61.27 -16.46
CA MET A 214 9.23 62.28 -15.60
C MET A 214 9.77 62.26 -14.18
N LEU A 215 10.03 61.08 -13.62
CA LEU A 215 10.63 60.92 -12.30
C LEU A 215 12.05 61.50 -12.26
N VAL A 216 12.87 61.18 -13.26
CA VAL A 216 14.24 61.73 -13.38
C VAL A 216 14.21 63.25 -13.50
N LEU A 217 13.31 63.81 -14.32
CA LEU A 217 13.19 65.27 -14.49
C LEU A 217 12.73 65.99 -13.22
N LEU A 218 11.78 65.41 -12.48
CA LEU A 218 11.31 65.93 -11.20
C LEU A 218 12.45 65.98 -10.17
N VAL A 219 13.22 64.89 -10.08
CA VAL A 219 14.39 64.80 -9.19
C VAL A 219 15.46 65.83 -9.60
N MET A 220 15.69 66.03 -10.90
CA MET A 220 16.63 67.04 -11.39
C MET A 220 16.23 68.48 -11.04
N LEU A 221 14.95 68.83 -11.15
CA LEU A 221 14.45 70.18 -10.82
C LEU A 221 14.53 70.49 -9.32
N ILE A 222 14.22 69.50 -8.47
CA ILE A 222 14.33 69.63 -7.01
C ILE A 222 15.80 69.81 -6.60
N ILE A 223 16.72 69.04 -7.19
CA ILE A 223 18.17 69.17 -6.95
C ILE A 223 18.67 70.56 -7.40
N ALA A 224 18.24 71.08 -8.55
CA ALA A 224 18.67 72.38 -9.05
C ALA A 224 18.18 73.57 -8.18
N ALA A 225 16.93 73.53 -7.69
CA ALA A 225 16.36 74.58 -6.85
C ALA A 225 17.06 74.67 -5.48
N VAL A 226 17.35 73.52 -4.87
CA VAL A 226 18.05 73.42 -3.58
C VAL A 226 19.50 73.90 -3.69
N ILE A 227 20.20 73.58 -4.79
CA ILE A 227 21.57 74.04 -5.03
C ILE A 227 21.65 75.57 -5.15
N ARG A 228 20.71 76.22 -5.86
CA ARG A 228 20.76 77.69 -6.06
C ARG A 228 20.56 78.49 -4.77
N TRP A 229 19.67 78.05 -3.88
CA TRP A 229 19.38 78.74 -2.63
C TRP A 229 20.54 78.61 -1.61
N GLN A 230 21.15 77.42 -1.49
CA GLN A 230 22.32 77.21 -0.63
C GLN A 230 23.59 77.94 -1.11
N VAL A 231 23.71 78.22 -2.40
CA VAL A 231 24.89 78.93 -2.93
C VAL A 231 24.94 80.42 -2.52
N LYS A 232 23.81 81.07 -2.21
CA LYS A 232 23.78 82.53 -1.96
C LYS A 232 23.74 82.96 -0.48
N SER A 233 23.03 82.26 0.39
CA SER A 233 22.91 82.64 1.82
C SER A 233 23.90 81.93 2.74
N ILE A 234 24.46 80.81 2.27
CA ILE A 234 25.42 79.97 2.99
C ILE A 234 26.78 80.17 2.33
N THR A 235 26.92 79.88 1.04
CA THR A 235 28.26 79.66 0.48
C THR A 235 29.18 80.88 0.43
N GLU A 236 28.69 82.13 0.43
CA GLU A 236 29.58 83.31 0.45
C GLU A 236 30.05 83.69 1.88
N PRO A 237 29.17 83.82 2.89
CA PRO A 237 29.59 84.01 4.29
C PRO A 237 30.18 82.76 4.95
N LEU A 238 29.68 81.57 4.62
CA LEU A 238 30.39 80.32 4.89
C LEU A 238 31.62 80.20 4.02
N GLU A 239 31.85 80.84 2.88
CA GLU A 239 33.21 80.77 2.31
C GLU A 239 34.22 81.42 3.24
N ALA A 240 33.92 82.55 3.88
CA ALA A 240 34.79 83.16 4.89
C ALA A 240 34.79 82.42 6.26
N LEU A 241 33.61 82.01 6.74
CA LEU A 241 33.44 81.29 8.00
C LEU A 241 33.92 79.84 7.86
N ARG A 242 33.62 79.08 6.81
CA ARG A 242 34.26 77.79 6.45
C ARG A 242 35.75 78.00 6.24
N ASN A 243 36.23 79.01 5.51
CA ASN A 243 37.68 79.24 5.42
C ASN A 243 38.36 79.51 6.77
N MET A 244 37.61 79.56 7.88
CA MET A 244 38.15 79.67 9.22
C MET A 244 37.68 78.62 10.23
N VAL A 245 36.42 78.23 10.24
CA VAL A 245 35.85 77.09 10.95
C VAL A 245 36.38 75.83 10.33
N THR A 246 36.38 75.67 9.01
CA THR A 246 37.18 74.63 8.38
C THR A 246 38.64 74.87 8.70
N LEU A 247 39.17 76.10 8.70
CA LEU A 247 40.54 76.29 9.21
C LEU A 247 40.71 75.90 10.69
N VAL A 248 39.66 75.79 11.51
CA VAL A 248 39.72 75.46 12.94
C VAL A 248 39.29 74.02 13.20
N GLU A 249 38.06 73.63 12.90
CA GLU A 249 37.53 72.26 12.86
C GLU A 249 38.42 71.31 12.04
N THR A 250 38.82 71.62 10.78
CA THR A 250 39.55 70.63 9.95
C THR A 250 40.93 70.37 10.46
N THR A 251 41.63 71.40 10.86
CA THR A 251 42.88 71.21 11.59
C THR A 251 42.65 70.67 13.01
N SER A 252 41.38 70.68 13.48
CA SER A 252 41.04 70.79 14.91
C SER A 252 42.00 71.75 15.62
N ASP A 253 42.52 72.70 14.84
CA ASP A 253 43.42 73.77 15.19
C ASP A 253 42.49 74.92 15.46
N PHE A 254 41.84 74.72 16.58
CA PHE A 254 41.20 75.70 17.40
C PHE A 254 42.08 76.96 17.68
N SER A 255 43.28 77.11 17.07
CA SER A 255 44.10 78.33 17.04
C SER A 255 43.72 79.34 15.93
N ARG A 256 42.82 79.00 15.00
CA ARG A 256 42.56 79.80 13.77
C ARG A 256 41.39 80.82 13.95
N ARG A 257 41.42 81.99 13.27
CA ARG A 257 40.54 83.17 13.58
C ARG A 257 39.97 83.97 12.39
N ILE A 258 38.65 84.29 12.39
CA ILE A 258 37.89 84.91 11.27
C ILE A 258 38.15 86.42 11.16
N GLN A 259 38.32 86.95 9.94
CA GLN A 259 38.43 88.39 9.62
C GLN A 259 37.29 88.85 8.69
N ASP A 260 36.88 90.12 8.82
CA ASP A 260 35.73 90.76 8.16
C ASP A 260 34.37 90.09 8.43
N ILE A 261 33.61 90.70 9.34
CA ILE A 261 32.49 90.07 10.04
C ILE A 261 31.18 90.82 9.76
N SER A 262 30.15 90.09 9.31
CA SER A 262 28.77 90.57 9.09
C SER A 262 28.04 90.92 10.41
N ASP A 263 26.92 91.65 10.35
CA ASP A 263 26.07 91.98 11.52
C ASP A 263 24.88 91.00 11.70
N ASP A 264 24.87 89.87 10.98
CA ASP A 264 23.89 88.76 11.04
C ASP A 264 24.36 87.54 11.86
N GLU A 265 23.61 86.42 11.87
CA GLU A 265 23.96 85.20 12.62
C GLU A 265 25.29 84.59 12.16
N VAL A 266 25.69 84.67 10.89
CA VAL A 266 26.99 84.17 10.43
C VAL A 266 28.13 85.04 10.98
N GLY A 267 27.95 86.35 11.12
CA GLY A 267 28.96 87.25 11.69
C GLY A 267 29.01 87.31 13.23
N GLN A 268 27.87 87.17 13.91
CA GLN A 268 27.86 86.94 15.36
C GLN A 268 28.49 85.60 15.70
N THR A 269 28.24 84.58 14.88
CA THR A 269 28.93 83.28 14.96
C THR A 269 30.44 83.47 14.78
N ALA A 270 30.93 84.29 13.86
CA ALA A 270 32.37 84.49 13.66
C ALA A 270 33.12 85.06 14.89
N ARG A 271 32.52 86.04 15.59
CA ARG A 271 33.10 86.66 16.81
C ARG A 271 33.08 85.70 18.00
N ALA A 272 31.96 85.02 18.22
CA ALA A 272 31.83 84.00 19.26
C ALA A 272 32.74 82.80 18.98
N PHE A 273 32.86 82.39 17.71
CA PHE A 273 33.73 81.33 17.25
C PHE A 273 35.19 81.59 17.66
N ASN A 274 35.77 82.75 17.35
CA ASN A 274 37.17 83.06 17.70
C ASN A 274 37.52 82.92 19.19
N GLN A 275 36.60 83.32 20.07
CA GLN A 275 36.80 83.22 21.52
C GLN A 275 36.53 81.80 22.04
N LEU A 276 35.56 81.10 21.44
CA LEU A 276 35.23 79.70 21.74
C LEU A 276 36.38 78.76 21.34
N MET A 277 37.01 78.96 20.20
CA MET A 277 38.09 78.08 19.71
C MET A 277 39.31 78.12 20.63
N ALA A 278 39.69 79.28 21.17
CA ALA A 278 40.78 79.40 22.14
C ALA A 278 40.59 78.53 23.40
N ALA A 279 39.35 78.41 23.87
CA ALA A 279 39.00 77.61 25.04
C ALA A 279 38.73 76.14 24.70
N GLN A 280 38.21 75.86 23.50
CA GLN A 280 37.94 74.52 22.99
C GLN A 280 39.19 73.72 22.65
N GLN A 281 40.29 74.32 22.14
CA GLN A 281 41.51 73.55 21.80
C GLN A 281 42.09 72.77 22.98
N LEU A 282 42.16 73.43 24.13
CA LEU A 282 42.76 72.90 25.34
C LEU A 282 41.87 71.84 25.99
N ALA A 283 40.55 72.00 25.90
CA ALA A 283 39.59 71.05 26.46
C ALA A 283 39.38 69.83 25.54
N ILE A 284 39.26 70.02 24.23
CA ILE A 284 39.01 68.94 23.26
C ILE A 284 40.23 68.03 23.12
N SER A 285 41.46 68.55 23.18
CA SER A 285 42.65 67.68 23.14
C SER A 285 42.67 66.69 24.31
N GLU A 286 42.36 67.15 25.52
CA GLU A 286 42.33 66.30 26.70
C GLU A 286 41.10 65.38 26.75
N VAL A 287 39.93 65.89 26.34
CA VAL A 287 38.68 65.12 26.28
C VAL A 287 38.72 64.08 25.17
N ASN A 288 39.25 64.38 23.97
CA ASN A 288 39.38 63.38 22.90
C ASN A 288 40.34 62.26 23.30
N ASN A 289 41.48 62.56 23.91
CA ASN A 289 42.38 61.50 24.42
C ASN A 289 41.66 60.59 25.44
N ALA A 290 40.80 61.16 26.28
CA ALA A 290 40.00 60.40 27.24
C ALA A 290 38.83 59.64 26.60
N VAL A 291 38.08 60.26 25.71
CA VAL A 291 36.90 59.70 25.05
C VAL A 291 37.28 58.68 23.97
N GLU A 292 38.37 58.90 23.24
CA GLU A 292 38.89 57.92 22.27
C GLU A 292 39.41 56.68 22.98
N ALA A 293 40.07 56.84 24.13
CA ALA A 293 40.40 55.71 25.00
C ALA A 293 39.11 55.00 25.49
N LEU A 294 38.12 55.73 26.03
CA LEU A 294 36.82 55.17 26.47
C LEU A 294 36.07 54.43 25.34
N ALA A 295 35.99 55.01 24.14
CA ALA A 295 35.28 54.47 22.98
C ALA A 295 35.99 53.25 22.36
N ALA A 296 37.33 53.20 22.45
CA ALA A 296 38.12 52.03 22.11
C ALA A 296 38.10 50.94 23.22
N GLY A 297 37.40 51.17 24.33
CA GLY A 297 37.31 50.25 25.47
C GLY A 297 38.48 50.33 26.46
N ASN A 298 39.36 51.32 26.33
CA ASN A 298 40.43 51.63 27.27
C ASN A 298 39.98 52.69 28.28
N PHE A 299 39.68 52.27 29.50
CA PHE A 299 39.12 53.17 30.51
C PHE A 299 40.15 53.72 31.51
N ASP A 300 41.44 53.42 31.36
CA ASP A 300 42.54 53.83 32.27
C ASP A 300 43.05 55.25 31.99
N VAL A 301 42.16 56.17 31.61
CA VAL A 301 42.50 57.50 31.10
C VAL A 301 42.05 58.63 32.03
N ALA A 302 42.89 59.66 32.19
CA ALA A 302 42.58 60.84 33.00
C ALA A 302 43.10 62.14 32.37
N ILE A 303 42.23 63.14 32.26
CA ILE A 303 42.49 64.53 31.89
C ILE A 303 43.21 65.22 33.04
N THR A 304 44.46 65.66 32.84
CA THR A 304 45.23 66.32 33.90
C THR A 304 45.33 67.84 33.73
N ALA A 305 44.94 68.40 32.57
CA ALA A 305 45.01 69.84 32.25
C ALA A 305 44.27 70.79 33.22
N ASN A 306 44.73 72.05 33.31
CA ASN A 306 44.16 73.09 34.19
C ASN A 306 43.05 73.88 33.48
N LEU A 307 41.81 73.39 33.57
CA LEU A 307 40.62 73.99 32.95
C LEU A 307 39.84 74.86 33.96
N LYS A 308 39.08 75.85 33.48
CA LYS A 308 38.32 76.81 34.31
C LYS A 308 36.84 76.82 33.93
N GLY A 309 35.97 77.27 34.85
CA GLY A 309 34.52 77.28 34.63
C GLY A 309 33.99 75.88 34.29
N ASP A 310 33.09 75.80 33.30
CA ASP A 310 32.49 74.54 32.85
C ASP A 310 33.51 73.55 32.28
N LEU A 311 34.66 74.01 31.79
CA LEU A 311 35.72 73.12 31.31
C LEU A 311 36.41 72.37 32.48
N ARG A 312 36.52 72.98 33.68
CA ARG A 312 36.99 72.31 34.91
C ARG A 312 35.99 71.25 35.35
N THR A 313 34.73 71.65 35.38
CA THR A 313 33.60 70.76 35.67
C THR A 313 33.58 69.60 34.68
N MET A 314 33.85 69.84 33.39
CA MET A 314 33.97 68.81 32.36
C MET A 314 35.18 67.90 32.56
N LYS A 315 36.36 68.41 32.93
CA LYS A 315 37.50 67.56 33.32
C LYS A 315 37.13 66.64 34.48
N ASP A 316 36.64 67.23 35.57
CA ASP A 316 36.37 66.50 36.80
C ASP A 316 35.24 65.49 36.56
N ALA A 317 34.22 65.87 35.76
CA ALA A 317 33.14 64.99 35.32
C ALA A 317 33.63 63.89 34.37
N VAL A 318 34.44 64.18 33.35
CA VAL A 318 34.95 63.19 32.39
C VAL A 318 35.89 62.20 33.09
N ASN A 319 36.75 62.64 34.01
CA ASN A 319 37.58 61.74 34.80
C ASN A 319 36.77 60.87 35.76
N ALA A 320 35.80 61.47 36.46
CA ALA A 320 34.91 60.70 37.32
C ALA A 320 34.04 59.72 36.52
N SER A 321 33.58 60.12 35.32
CA SER A 321 32.85 59.26 34.39
C SER A 321 33.74 58.16 33.81
N ALA A 322 34.98 58.45 33.41
CA ALA A 322 35.93 57.45 32.92
C ALA A 322 36.22 56.41 33.99
N ALA A 323 36.51 56.83 35.23
CA ALA A 323 36.70 55.93 36.36
C ALA A 323 35.43 55.12 36.68
N SER A 324 34.25 55.74 36.68
CA SER A 324 32.98 55.05 36.94
C SER A 324 32.62 54.05 35.84
N VAL A 325 32.84 54.41 34.57
CA VAL A 325 32.62 53.52 33.41
C VAL A 325 33.64 52.40 33.43
N LYS A 326 34.92 52.67 33.73
CA LYS A 326 35.95 51.64 33.95
C LYS A 326 35.48 50.60 34.96
N THR A 327 35.15 51.05 36.17
CA THR A 327 34.70 50.16 37.24
C THR A 327 33.46 49.36 36.84
N THR A 328 32.54 49.97 36.08
CA THR A 328 31.32 49.30 35.60
C THR A 328 31.62 48.27 34.50
N MET A 329 32.48 48.60 33.55
CA MET A 329 32.82 47.73 32.42
C MET A 329 33.75 46.59 32.84
N ASP A 330 34.71 46.84 33.74
CA ASP A 330 35.53 45.78 34.34
C ASP A 330 34.64 44.80 35.11
N ALA A 331 33.72 45.30 35.95
CA ALA A 331 32.76 44.45 36.67
C ALA A 331 31.78 43.71 35.73
N LEU A 332 31.34 44.34 34.63
CA LEU A 332 30.49 43.69 33.63
C LEU A 332 31.26 42.62 32.85
N ALA A 333 32.52 42.86 32.49
CA ALA A 333 33.37 41.88 31.83
C ALA A 333 33.60 40.64 32.70
N GLU A 334 33.79 40.82 34.01
CA GLU A 334 33.86 39.72 34.97
C GLU A 334 32.56 38.90 34.98
N VAL A 335 31.39 39.55 35.06
CA VAL A 335 30.09 38.86 35.05
C VAL A 335 29.79 38.18 33.71
N MET A 336 30.11 38.82 32.58
CA MET A 336 29.92 38.23 31.25
C MET A 336 30.86 37.03 31.01
N THR A 337 32.08 37.09 31.54
CA THR A 337 33.02 35.96 31.53
C THR A 337 32.48 34.81 32.38
N ALA A 338 31.95 35.10 33.56
CA ALA A 338 31.29 34.11 34.41
C ALA A 338 30.07 33.49 33.69
N LEU A 339 29.23 34.31 33.06
CA LEU A 339 28.07 33.85 32.29
C LEU A 339 28.46 32.94 31.12
N TYR A 340 29.48 33.31 30.35
CA TYR A 340 30.01 32.49 29.25
C TYR A 340 30.55 31.14 29.75
N ASN A 341 31.20 31.13 30.91
CA ASN A 341 31.70 29.91 31.55
C ASN A 341 30.62 29.14 32.33
N GLY A 342 29.36 29.63 32.36
CA GLY A 342 28.26 29.00 33.10
C GLY A 342 28.31 29.17 34.63
N ASP A 343 29.13 30.08 35.15
CA ASP A 343 29.17 30.41 36.58
C ASP A 343 28.15 31.51 36.92
N PHE A 344 26.96 31.08 37.34
CA PHE A 344 25.88 31.99 37.74
C PHE A 344 25.99 32.49 39.19
N ASN A 345 27.01 32.08 39.95
CA ASN A 345 27.21 32.53 41.33
C ASN A 345 27.85 33.92 41.40
N GLN A 346 28.44 34.41 40.31
CA GLN A 346 29.04 35.73 40.31
C GLN A 346 27.98 36.84 40.52
N ARG A 347 28.34 37.86 41.30
CA ARG A 347 27.59 39.09 41.53
C ARG A 347 28.42 40.30 41.15
N MET A 348 27.74 41.33 40.68
CA MET A 348 28.40 42.54 40.24
C MET A 348 29.05 43.28 41.43
N SER A 349 30.27 43.79 41.22
CA SER A 349 31.08 44.42 42.27
C SER A 349 30.32 45.52 43.04
N SER A 350 30.58 45.62 44.34
CA SER A 350 29.93 46.64 45.19
C SER A 350 30.32 48.07 44.90
N GLN A 351 31.36 48.26 44.08
CA GLN A 351 31.86 49.55 43.66
C GLN A 351 31.03 50.18 42.53
N VAL A 352 30.22 49.38 41.81
CA VAL A 352 29.32 49.92 40.78
C VAL A 352 28.06 50.50 41.43
N LYS A 353 27.77 51.76 41.11
CA LYS A 353 26.63 52.51 41.64
C LYS A 353 25.50 52.58 40.62
N GLY A 354 24.25 52.57 41.10
CA GLY A 354 23.04 52.72 40.28
C GLY A 354 22.32 51.41 39.97
N ASP A 355 21.24 51.52 39.20
CA ASP A 355 20.26 50.44 38.99
C ASP A 355 20.80 49.22 38.22
N LEU A 356 21.87 49.40 37.43
CA LEU A 356 22.47 48.34 36.61
C LEU A 356 22.92 47.15 37.47
N ARG A 357 23.49 47.40 38.66
CA ARG A 357 23.89 46.34 39.58
C ARG A 357 22.70 45.46 39.98
N HIS A 358 21.60 46.08 40.39
CA HIS A 358 20.41 45.37 40.84
C HIS A 358 19.81 44.53 39.71
N LEU A 359 19.78 45.04 38.49
CA LEU A 359 19.26 44.32 37.32
C LEU A 359 20.12 43.11 36.96
N VAL A 360 21.45 43.25 36.95
CA VAL A 360 22.38 42.15 36.66
C VAL A 360 22.33 41.07 37.75
N ASP A 361 22.34 41.46 39.03
CA ASP A 361 22.28 40.51 40.15
C ASP A 361 20.93 39.74 40.16
N GLN A 362 19.81 40.41 39.85
CA GLN A 362 18.49 39.76 39.73
C GLN A 362 18.45 38.75 38.56
N ALA A 363 19.03 39.11 37.40
CA ALA A 363 19.09 38.22 36.25
C ALA A 363 19.96 36.98 36.53
N MET A 364 21.13 37.17 37.15
CA MET A 364 22.03 36.08 37.55
C MET A 364 21.37 35.16 38.58
N GLN A 365 20.67 35.72 39.57
CA GLN A 365 19.96 34.92 40.59
C GLN A 365 18.83 34.08 40.00
N ALA A 366 18.03 34.63 39.08
CA ALA A 366 16.96 33.89 38.42
C ALA A 366 17.51 32.72 37.57
N MET A 367 18.61 32.95 36.86
CA MET A 367 19.25 31.94 36.02
C MET A 367 19.94 30.85 36.84
N GLN A 368 20.61 31.22 37.93
CA GLN A 368 21.19 30.28 38.89
C GLN A 368 20.13 29.36 39.51
N ALA A 369 19.02 29.94 39.97
CA ALA A 369 17.97 29.17 40.64
C ALA A 369 17.36 28.12 39.70
N LEU A 370 17.02 28.50 38.48
CA LEU A 370 16.38 27.58 37.53
C LEU A 370 17.34 26.53 36.98
N LEU A 371 18.56 26.91 36.59
CA LEU A 371 19.54 25.95 36.08
C LEU A 371 20.06 25.00 37.17
N GLY A 372 20.16 25.46 38.42
CA GLY A 372 20.46 24.60 39.56
C GLY A 372 19.36 23.55 39.81
N ASP A 373 18.09 23.96 39.74
CA ASP A 373 16.95 23.05 39.87
C ASP A 373 16.88 22.04 38.71
N VAL A 374 17.11 22.49 37.47
CA VAL A 374 17.25 21.62 36.29
C VAL A 374 18.37 20.59 36.51
N ALA A 375 19.54 21.02 36.98
CA ALA A 375 20.67 20.12 37.21
C ALA A 375 20.34 19.04 38.25
N ASN A 376 19.67 19.41 39.35
CA ASN A 376 19.23 18.46 40.38
C ASN A 376 18.25 17.43 39.80
N VAL A 377 17.19 17.88 39.12
CA VAL A 377 16.19 16.99 38.52
C VAL A 377 16.81 16.08 37.47
N MET A 378 17.70 16.58 36.62
CA MET A 378 18.36 15.76 35.61
C MET A 378 19.36 14.76 36.20
N ASN A 379 19.96 15.07 37.36
CA ASN A 379 20.80 14.14 38.10
C ASN A 379 19.95 13.01 38.72
N ASP A 380 18.78 13.33 39.27
CA ASP A 380 17.80 12.35 39.75
C ASP A 380 17.37 11.41 38.60
N VAL A 381 17.05 11.97 37.44
CA VAL A 381 16.69 11.20 36.22
C VAL A 381 17.81 10.28 35.77
N ALA A 382 19.07 10.74 35.80
CA ALA A 382 20.24 9.92 35.46
C ALA A 382 20.43 8.74 36.43
N SER A 383 19.98 8.89 37.68
CA SER A 383 19.95 7.82 38.68
C SER A 383 18.70 6.93 38.63
N GLY A 384 17.76 7.22 37.71
CA GLY A 384 16.51 6.48 37.54
C GLY A 384 15.32 7.03 38.33
N ASP A 385 15.45 8.14 39.05
CA ASP A 385 14.32 8.79 39.74
C ASP A 385 13.62 9.80 38.81
N LEU A 386 12.43 9.45 38.35
CA LEU A 386 11.59 10.24 37.46
C LEU A 386 10.49 11.01 38.23
N THR A 387 10.55 11.07 39.56
CA THR A 387 9.52 11.72 40.39
C THR A 387 9.75 13.23 40.55
N GLY A 388 11.00 13.69 40.46
CA GLY A 388 11.37 15.10 40.58
C GLY A 388 10.84 15.97 39.44
N ARG A 389 10.47 17.22 39.74
CA ARG A 389 10.04 18.22 38.74
C ARG A 389 10.74 19.53 39.02
N ILE A 390 11.04 20.28 37.96
CA ILE A 390 11.56 21.64 38.08
C ILE A 390 10.45 22.50 38.67
N THR A 391 10.70 23.10 39.81
CA THR A 391 9.77 23.95 40.56
C THR A 391 10.18 25.42 40.54
N ALA A 392 11.47 25.73 40.35
CA ALA A 392 11.99 27.08 40.25
C ALA A 392 11.24 27.91 39.20
N ASP A 393 11.06 29.21 39.48
CA ASP A 393 10.37 30.12 38.57
C ASP A 393 11.28 30.58 37.44
N GLY A 394 10.77 30.47 36.20
CA GLY A 394 11.43 30.93 34.99
C GLY A 394 10.59 31.98 34.27
N ARG A 395 11.23 32.78 33.42
CA ARG A 395 10.56 33.71 32.50
C ARG A 395 11.04 33.47 31.08
N GLY A 396 10.20 33.79 30.09
CA GLY A 396 10.52 33.58 28.68
C GLY A 396 10.94 32.14 28.39
N ASP A 397 12.05 31.96 27.69
CA ASP A 397 12.56 30.65 27.27
C ASP A 397 12.88 29.70 28.46
N LEU A 398 13.25 30.24 29.62
CA LEU A 398 13.48 29.43 30.83
C LEU A 398 12.18 28.81 31.37
N ALA A 399 11.04 29.50 31.22
CA ALA A 399 9.74 28.95 31.59
C ALA A 399 9.33 27.83 30.62
N SER A 400 9.59 28.01 29.32
CA SER A 400 9.37 26.98 28.30
C SER A 400 10.25 25.75 28.54
N LEU A 401 11.53 25.95 28.90
CA LEU A 401 12.43 24.84 29.24
C LEU A 401 11.92 24.01 30.42
N LYS A 402 11.50 24.67 31.51
CA LYS A 402 10.85 24.01 32.67
C LYS A 402 9.63 23.17 32.23
N GLY A 403 8.74 23.76 31.43
CA GLY A 403 7.54 23.10 30.93
C GLY A 403 7.86 21.85 30.10
N ASN A 404 8.78 21.97 29.14
CA ASN A 404 9.18 20.88 28.26
C ASN A 404 9.83 19.72 29.01
N ILE A 405 10.73 20.01 29.97
CA ILE A 405 11.37 18.97 30.78
C ILE A 405 10.33 18.25 31.64
N ASN A 406 9.50 19.00 32.39
CA ASN A 406 8.48 18.39 33.25
C ASN A 406 7.49 17.53 32.46
N GLN A 407 7.03 18.00 31.30
CA GLN A 407 6.15 17.23 30.43
C GLN A 407 6.83 15.96 29.89
N SER A 408 8.12 16.03 29.58
CA SER A 408 8.88 14.86 29.14
C SER A 408 9.02 13.81 30.25
N LEU A 409 9.24 14.25 31.50
CA LEU A 409 9.29 13.35 32.66
C LEU A 409 7.93 12.72 32.99
N ASP A 410 6.83 13.46 32.82
CA ASP A 410 5.48 12.91 32.94
C ASP A 410 5.23 11.82 31.89
N ALA A 411 5.61 12.07 30.63
CA ALA A 411 5.48 11.11 29.55
C ALA A 411 6.33 9.85 29.78
N LEU A 412 7.57 10.00 30.26
CA LEU A 412 8.44 8.89 30.59
C LEU A 412 7.92 8.07 31.78
N SER A 413 7.49 8.71 32.88
CA SER A 413 6.89 8.01 34.03
C SER A 413 5.62 7.25 33.62
N ALA A 414 4.76 7.86 32.79
CA ALA A 414 3.58 7.18 32.25
C ALA A 414 3.95 5.97 31.37
N ALA A 415 4.95 6.11 30.49
CA ALA A 415 5.43 5.02 29.66
C ALA A 415 5.99 3.86 30.50
N MET A 416 6.80 4.14 31.52
CA MET A 416 7.36 3.12 32.41
C MET A 416 6.27 2.41 33.22
N ARG A 417 5.25 3.12 33.69
CA ARG A 417 4.06 2.50 34.32
C ARG A 417 3.32 1.57 33.36
N ALA A 418 3.13 1.99 32.11
CA ALA A 418 2.48 1.17 31.08
C ALA A 418 3.30 -0.09 30.78
N ILE A 419 4.63 0.02 30.64
CA ILE A 419 5.51 -1.14 30.45
C ILE A 419 5.39 -2.09 31.65
N ASN A 420 5.48 -1.59 32.89
CA ASN A 420 5.34 -2.43 34.08
C ASN A 420 4.00 -3.20 34.13
N SER A 421 2.90 -2.53 33.75
CA SER A 421 1.58 -3.16 33.66
C SER A 421 1.52 -4.22 32.57
N ASN A 422 1.99 -3.90 31.36
CA ASN A 422 2.00 -4.81 30.23
C ASN A 422 2.86 -6.05 30.52
N THR A 423 4.02 -5.87 31.14
CA THR A 423 4.91 -6.96 31.52
C THR A 423 4.26 -7.91 32.53
N ARG A 424 3.50 -7.39 33.50
CA ARG A 424 2.71 -8.23 34.43
C ARG A 424 1.62 -9.01 33.70
N GLN A 425 0.95 -8.41 32.72
CA GLN A 425 -0.04 -9.10 31.90
C GLN A 425 0.60 -10.20 31.06
N VAL A 426 1.78 -9.96 30.47
CA VAL A 426 2.54 -10.98 29.72
C VAL A 426 2.91 -12.15 30.64
N ALA A 427 3.40 -11.88 31.86
CA ALA A 427 3.73 -12.93 32.82
C ALA A 427 2.49 -13.75 33.24
N ALA A 428 1.35 -13.09 33.47
CA ALA A 428 0.10 -13.76 33.78
C ALA A 428 -0.39 -14.63 32.62
N ALA A 429 -0.36 -14.09 31.40
CA ALA A 429 -0.72 -14.82 30.18
C ALA A 429 0.20 -16.01 29.96
N ALA A 430 1.52 -15.86 30.14
CA ALA A 430 2.49 -16.95 30.06
C ALA A 430 2.15 -18.09 31.05
N ASN A 431 1.83 -17.76 32.31
CA ASN A 431 1.40 -18.77 33.28
C ASN A 431 0.09 -19.47 32.89
N GLN A 432 -0.90 -18.74 32.37
CA GLN A 432 -2.14 -19.33 31.87
C GLN A 432 -1.90 -20.26 30.67
N THR A 433 -1.06 -19.83 29.73
CA THR A 433 -0.67 -20.65 28.58
C THR A 433 0.08 -21.91 29.03
N SER A 434 0.97 -21.81 30.03
CA SER A 434 1.66 -22.97 30.62
C SER A 434 0.68 -24.01 31.16
N GLN A 435 -0.35 -23.56 31.90
CA GLN A 435 -1.40 -24.45 32.40
C GLN A 435 -2.20 -25.12 31.28
N ALA A 436 -2.56 -24.35 30.24
CA ALA A 436 -3.26 -24.89 29.08
C ALA A 436 -2.42 -25.92 28.32
N ILE A 437 -1.11 -25.69 28.16
CA ILE A 437 -0.19 -26.64 27.52
C ILE A 437 -0.08 -27.92 28.34
N SER A 438 -0.01 -27.83 29.68
CA SER A 438 -0.02 -29.02 30.54
C SER A 438 -1.27 -29.86 30.29
N GLN A 439 -2.44 -29.24 30.17
CA GLN A 439 -3.69 -29.95 29.86
C GLN A 439 -3.68 -30.57 28.45
N ILE A 440 -3.09 -29.89 27.47
CA ILE A 440 -2.94 -30.44 26.10
C ILE A 440 -2.01 -31.66 26.13
N SER A 441 -0.89 -31.58 26.85
CA SER A 441 0.06 -32.69 26.99
C SER A 441 -0.60 -33.91 27.65
N ASP A 442 -1.29 -33.70 28.77
CA ASP A 442 -2.05 -34.75 29.44
C ASP A 442 -3.16 -35.32 28.53
N GLY A 443 -3.84 -34.45 27.79
CA GLY A 443 -4.85 -34.82 26.80
C GLY A 443 -4.28 -35.69 25.68
N ALA A 444 -3.13 -35.32 25.12
CA ALA A 444 -2.42 -36.08 24.10
C ALA A 444 -1.98 -37.45 24.63
N GLN A 445 -1.49 -37.51 25.87
CA GLN A 445 -1.12 -38.76 26.53
C GLN A 445 -2.32 -39.71 26.69
N ASN A 446 -3.44 -39.18 27.15
CA ASN A 446 -4.70 -39.93 27.26
C ASN A 446 -5.23 -40.36 25.89
N GLN A 447 -5.09 -39.52 24.86
CA GLN A 447 -5.48 -39.82 23.50
C GLN A 447 -4.65 -40.99 22.94
N MET A 448 -3.34 -41.01 23.16
CA MET A 448 -2.48 -42.14 22.77
C MET A 448 -2.95 -43.45 23.42
N HIS A 449 -3.35 -43.43 24.69
CA HIS A 449 -3.90 -44.61 25.34
C HIS A 449 -5.21 -45.09 24.69
N GLY A 450 -6.14 -44.17 24.43
CA GLY A 450 -7.41 -44.47 23.77
C GLY A 450 -7.23 -44.99 22.34
N ILE A 451 -6.27 -44.41 21.59
CA ILE A 451 -5.90 -44.86 20.24
C ILE A 451 -5.32 -46.28 20.27
N ALA A 452 -4.45 -46.59 21.23
CA ALA A 452 -3.89 -47.93 21.37
C ALA A 452 -4.98 -48.98 21.67
N GLN A 453 -5.95 -48.65 22.53
CA GLN A 453 -7.11 -49.50 22.78
C GLN A 453 -7.98 -49.68 21.52
N LEU A 454 -8.24 -48.59 20.80
CA LEU A 454 -9.01 -48.63 19.55
C LEU A 454 -8.30 -49.46 18.48
N ALA A 455 -6.97 -49.33 18.33
CA ALA A 455 -6.18 -50.13 17.41
C ALA A 455 -6.31 -51.63 17.69
N ASN A 456 -6.29 -52.04 18.96
CA ASN A 456 -6.51 -53.42 19.35
C ASN A 456 -7.93 -53.89 19.01
N ALA A 457 -8.96 -53.08 19.29
CA ALA A 457 -10.34 -53.40 18.96
C ALA A 457 -10.57 -53.53 17.44
N VAL A 458 -9.94 -52.68 16.64
CA VAL A 458 -9.99 -52.74 15.16
C VAL A 458 -9.30 -54.01 14.66
N LYS A 459 -8.15 -54.38 15.23
CA LYS A 459 -7.45 -55.63 14.91
C LYS A 459 -8.29 -56.86 15.24
N GLU A 460 -8.97 -56.86 16.38
CA GLU A 460 -9.88 -57.94 16.78
C GLU A 460 -11.13 -58.01 15.90
N THR A 461 -11.66 -56.86 15.46
CA THR A 461 -12.76 -56.78 14.49
C THR A 461 -12.32 -57.33 13.13
N ALA A 462 -11.12 -56.99 12.66
CA ALA A 462 -10.57 -57.52 11.41
C ALA A 462 -10.44 -59.05 11.43
N ALA A 463 -9.97 -59.60 12.56
CA ALA A 463 -9.91 -61.04 12.77
C ALA A 463 -11.31 -61.67 12.73
N SER A 464 -12.28 -61.05 13.42
CA SER A 464 -13.67 -61.52 13.44
C SER A 464 -14.33 -61.51 12.06
N VAL A 465 -14.12 -60.45 11.25
CA VAL A 465 -14.62 -60.39 9.87
C VAL A 465 -14.04 -61.52 9.03
N THR A 466 -12.75 -61.81 9.20
CA THR A 466 -12.08 -62.92 8.50
C THR A 466 -12.66 -64.28 8.90
N ASP A 467 -12.91 -64.51 10.20
CA ASP A 467 -13.50 -65.74 10.70
C ASP A 467 -14.94 -65.95 10.22
N VAL A 468 -15.77 -64.89 10.25
CA VAL A 468 -17.14 -64.95 9.74
C VAL A 468 -17.14 -65.20 8.22
N SER A 469 -16.20 -64.63 7.47
CA SER A 469 -16.05 -64.89 6.04
C SER A 469 -15.77 -66.36 5.75
N ARG A 470 -14.82 -66.95 6.48
CA ARG A 470 -14.50 -68.37 6.36
C ARG A 470 -15.67 -69.29 6.73
N ASN A 471 -16.40 -68.94 7.79
CA ASN A 471 -17.59 -69.69 8.20
C ASN A 471 -18.72 -69.59 7.16
N THR A 472 -18.89 -68.41 6.55
CA THR A 472 -19.88 -68.16 5.49
C THR A 472 -19.57 -68.98 4.25
N GLU A 473 -18.30 -69.03 3.82
CA GLU A 473 -17.85 -69.85 2.70
C GLU A 473 -18.08 -71.34 2.97
N THR A 474 -17.76 -71.81 4.19
CA THR A 474 -18.01 -73.20 4.61
C THR A 474 -19.50 -73.53 4.61
N ALA A 475 -20.35 -72.63 5.11
CA ALA A 475 -21.80 -72.80 5.15
C ALA A 475 -22.43 -72.79 3.74
N SER A 476 -21.94 -71.95 2.83
CA SER A 476 -22.32 -71.96 1.41
C SER A 476 -21.96 -73.29 0.75
N SER A 477 -20.73 -73.78 0.96
CA SER A 477 -20.32 -75.09 0.45
C SER A 477 -21.20 -76.23 0.95
N ARG A 478 -21.54 -76.24 2.25
CA ARG A 478 -22.43 -77.26 2.84
C ARG A 478 -23.87 -77.17 2.35
N SER A 479 -24.35 -75.96 2.08
CA SER A 479 -25.69 -75.75 1.53
C SER A 479 -25.78 -76.31 0.11
N ARG A 480 -24.76 -76.07 -0.72
CA ARG A 480 -24.66 -76.66 -2.07
C ARG A 480 -24.57 -78.19 -2.03
N GLU A 481 -23.75 -78.74 -1.14
CA GLU A 481 -23.67 -80.20 -0.93
C GLU A 481 -25.04 -80.79 -0.52
N SER A 482 -25.78 -80.09 0.34
CA SER A 482 -27.12 -80.52 0.77
C SER A 482 -28.11 -80.54 -0.40
N VAL A 483 -28.07 -79.54 -1.29
CA VAL A 483 -28.86 -79.51 -2.53
C VAL A 483 -28.54 -80.73 -3.41
N ASP A 484 -27.26 -81.07 -3.59
CA ASP A 484 -26.83 -82.21 -4.40
C ASP A 484 -27.30 -83.55 -3.80
N ILE A 485 -27.17 -83.72 -2.47
CA ILE A 485 -27.66 -84.91 -1.75
C ILE A 485 -29.18 -85.06 -1.92
N VAL A 486 -29.94 -83.98 -1.75
CA VAL A 486 -31.40 -83.97 -1.87
C VAL A 486 -31.83 -84.29 -3.30
N ARG A 487 -31.17 -83.72 -4.31
CA ARG A 487 -31.42 -84.06 -5.74
C ARG A 487 -31.18 -85.53 -6.03
N SER A 488 -30.08 -86.09 -5.52
CA SER A 488 -29.79 -87.52 -5.61
C SER A 488 -30.86 -88.36 -4.89
N GLY A 489 -31.32 -87.91 -3.72
CA GLY A 489 -32.41 -88.52 -2.96
C GLY A 489 -33.73 -88.55 -3.74
N LYS A 490 -34.14 -87.42 -4.32
CA LYS A 490 -35.33 -87.30 -5.18
C LYS A 490 -35.28 -88.27 -6.35
N ALA A 491 -34.13 -88.38 -7.03
CA ALA A 491 -33.95 -89.34 -8.12
C ALA A 491 -34.15 -90.80 -7.65
N LYS A 492 -33.58 -91.18 -6.50
CA LYS A 492 -33.78 -92.53 -5.91
C LYS A 492 -35.23 -92.79 -5.49
N MET A 493 -35.93 -91.78 -4.95
CA MET A 493 -37.35 -91.89 -4.61
C MET A 493 -38.21 -92.11 -5.87
N ALA A 494 -37.90 -91.41 -6.98
CA ALA A 494 -38.57 -91.64 -8.25
C ALA A 494 -38.40 -93.08 -8.75
N THR A 495 -37.19 -93.64 -8.64
CA THR A 495 -36.95 -95.08 -8.92
C THR A 495 -37.74 -95.99 -7.98
N MET A 496 -37.87 -95.63 -6.69
CA MET A 496 -38.65 -96.43 -5.74
C MET A 496 -40.14 -96.44 -6.09
N VAL A 497 -40.71 -95.30 -6.53
CA VAL A 497 -42.09 -95.24 -7.04
C VAL A 497 -42.26 -96.18 -8.23
N GLU A 498 -41.30 -96.22 -9.16
CA GLU A 498 -41.32 -97.14 -10.31
C GLU A 498 -41.34 -98.61 -9.86
N VAL A 499 -40.46 -99.00 -8.92
CA VAL A 499 -40.38 -100.37 -8.39
C VAL A 499 -41.67 -100.78 -7.67
N VAL A 500 -42.21 -99.92 -6.80
CA VAL A 500 -43.42 -100.23 -6.02
C VAL A 500 -44.65 -100.30 -6.92
N ASN A 501 -44.77 -99.43 -7.92
CA ASN A 501 -45.81 -99.54 -8.95
C ASN A 501 -45.67 -100.85 -9.75
N GLY A 502 -44.44 -101.27 -10.06
CA GLY A 502 -44.15 -102.56 -10.67
C GLY A 502 -44.63 -103.74 -9.81
N ILE A 503 -44.42 -103.67 -8.49
CA ILE A 503 -44.94 -104.67 -7.53
C ILE A 503 -46.47 -104.69 -7.56
N ALA A 504 -47.13 -103.53 -7.45
CA ALA A 504 -48.58 -103.43 -7.48
C ALA A 504 -49.17 -104.05 -8.76
N ALA A 505 -48.58 -103.74 -9.92
CA ALA A 505 -49.00 -104.29 -11.21
C ALA A 505 -48.77 -105.81 -11.31
N ASN A 506 -47.68 -106.34 -10.75
CA ASN A 506 -47.43 -107.77 -10.72
C ASN A 506 -48.37 -108.50 -9.74
N SER A 507 -48.68 -107.90 -8.59
CA SER A 507 -49.67 -108.42 -7.66
C SER A 507 -51.08 -108.45 -8.29
N GLU A 508 -51.49 -107.44 -9.05
CA GLU A 508 -52.74 -107.49 -9.81
C GLU A 508 -52.77 -108.65 -10.84
N LYS A 509 -51.63 -108.94 -11.51
CA LYS A 509 -51.52 -110.11 -12.39
C LYS A 509 -51.66 -111.42 -11.61
N ILE A 510 -51.03 -111.54 -10.43
CA ILE A 510 -51.16 -112.72 -9.57
C ILE A 510 -52.62 -112.91 -9.14
N ASN A 511 -53.30 -111.84 -8.72
CA ASN A 511 -54.72 -111.89 -8.35
C ASN A 511 -55.60 -112.46 -9.48
N LYS A 512 -55.30 -112.08 -10.72
CA LYS A 512 -56.02 -112.60 -11.90
C LYS A 512 -55.70 -114.08 -12.17
N ILE A 513 -54.47 -114.53 -11.87
CA ILE A 513 -54.09 -115.94 -11.97
C ILE A 513 -54.79 -116.76 -10.88
N THR A 514 -54.87 -116.26 -9.64
CA THR A 514 -55.56 -116.94 -8.54
C THR A 514 -57.04 -117.08 -8.83
N GLU A 515 -57.73 -116.05 -9.34
CA GLU A 515 -59.13 -116.17 -9.79
C GLU A 515 -59.34 -117.31 -10.82
N VAL A 516 -58.39 -117.48 -11.75
CA VAL A 516 -58.42 -118.58 -12.73
C VAL A 516 -58.21 -119.94 -12.05
N ILE A 517 -57.24 -120.05 -11.12
CA ILE A 517 -56.98 -121.29 -10.38
C ILE A 517 -58.19 -121.67 -9.51
N GLU A 518 -58.82 -120.71 -8.84
CA GLU A 518 -60.04 -120.93 -8.05
C GLU A 518 -61.18 -121.44 -8.93
N SER A 519 -61.37 -120.85 -10.12
CA SER A 519 -62.34 -121.33 -11.09
C SER A 519 -62.05 -122.75 -11.57
N ILE A 520 -60.77 -123.11 -11.78
CA ILE A 520 -60.35 -124.47 -12.14
C ILE A 520 -60.61 -125.43 -10.98
N ALA A 521 -60.26 -125.06 -9.75
CA ALA A 521 -60.48 -125.85 -8.54
C ALA A 521 -61.97 -126.13 -8.32
N ASN A 522 -62.84 -125.11 -8.44
CA ASN A 522 -64.28 -125.27 -8.36
C ASN A 522 -64.85 -126.19 -9.47
N LYS A 523 -64.38 -126.04 -10.72
CA LYS A 523 -64.75 -126.96 -11.81
C LYS A 523 -64.29 -128.40 -11.55
N THR A 524 -63.08 -128.57 -11.02
CA THR A 524 -62.48 -129.87 -10.69
C THR A 524 -63.24 -130.56 -9.56
N ASN A 525 -63.68 -129.80 -8.55
CA ASN A 525 -64.53 -130.30 -7.47
C ASN A 525 -65.89 -130.78 -7.99
N LEU A 526 -66.53 -130.04 -8.91
CA LEU A 526 -67.78 -130.45 -9.56
C LEU A 526 -67.60 -131.71 -10.44
N LEU A 527 -66.49 -131.81 -11.18
CA LEU A 527 -66.15 -132.99 -11.97
C LEU A 527 -65.90 -134.22 -11.08
N SER A 528 -65.20 -134.04 -9.96
CA SER A 528 -64.97 -135.06 -8.95
C SER A 528 -66.30 -135.53 -8.34
N LEU A 529 -67.21 -134.61 -7.99
CA LEU A 529 -68.52 -134.95 -7.46
C LEU A 529 -69.33 -135.78 -8.46
N ASN A 530 -69.33 -135.38 -9.73
CA ASN A 530 -69.96 -136.14 -10.81
C ASN A 530 -69.34 -137.53 -10.98
N ALA A 531 -68.00 -137.64 -10.88
CA ALA A 531 -67.29 -138.92 -10.95
C ALA A 531 -67.58 -139.82 -9.73
N ALA A 532 -67.71 -139.25 -8.52
CA ALA A 532 -68.08 -139.98 -7.32
C ALA A 532 -69.52 -140.52 -7.39
N ILE A 533 -70.45 -139.73 -7.95
CA ILE A 533 -71.83 -140.17 -8.22
C ILE A 533 -71.85 -141.35 -9.20
N GLU A 534 -71.11 -141.26 -10.31
CA GLU A 534 -71.07 -142.32 -11.32
C GLU A 534 -70.35 -143.59 -10.81
N ALA A 535 -69.32 -143.42 -9.95
CA ALA A 535 -68.66 -144.51 -9.25
C ALA A 535 -69.58 -145.22 -8.24
N ALA A 536 -70.41 -144.46 -7.49
CA ALA A 536 -71.45 -145.03 -6.62
C ALA A 536 -72.52 -145.79 -7.41
N ARG A 537 -72.82 -145.34 -8.64
CA ARG A 537 -73.77 -145.98 -9.57
C ARG A 537 -73.26 -147.31 -10.14
N ALA A 538 -71.94 -147.47 -10.26
CA ALA A 538 -71.27 -148.69 -10.76
C ALA A 538 -71.12 -149.82 -9.72
N GLY A 539 -71.58 -149.64 -8.47
CA GLY A 539 -71.61 -150.68 -7.44
C GLY A 539 -70.22 -151.21 -7.03
N GLU A 540 -70.06 -152.54 -6.86
CA GLU A 540 -68.80 -153.17 -6.42
C GLU A 540 -67.60 -152.87 -7.36
N HIS A 541 -67.85 -152.63 -8.66
CA HIS A 541 -66.80 -152.31 -9.64
C HIS A 541 -66.30 -150.86 -9.57
N GLY A 542 -67.05 -149.96 -8.93
CA GLY A 542 -66.74 -148.52 -8.83
C GLY A 542 -66.00 -148.10 -7.57
N LYS A 543 -65.80 -149.00 -6.58
CA LYS A 543 -65.21 -148.67 -5.27
C LYS A 543 -63.85 -147.98 -5.37
N GLY A 544 -62.94 -148.46 -6.23
CA GLY A 544 -61.63 -147.84 -6.43
C GLY A 544 -61.72 -146.45 -7.06
N PHE A 545 -62.64 -146.26 -8.02
CA PHE A 545 -62.88 -144.96 -8.68
C PHE A 545 -63.54 -143.95 -7.74
N SER A 546 -64.44 -144.39 -6.86
CA SER A 546 -65.11 -143.51 -5.88
C SER A 546 -64.13 -142.90 -4.90
N VAL A 547 -63.15 -143.68 -4.43
CA VAL A 547 -62.11 -143.19 -3.51
C VAL A 547 -61.23 -142.14 -4.20
N VAL A 548 -60.82 -142.41 -5.45
CA VAL A 548 -60.04 -141.43 -6.24
C VAL A 548 -60.85 -140.16 -6.50
N ALA A 549 -62.13 -140.28 -6.84
CA ALA A 549 -63.00 -139.13 -7.05
C ALA A 549 -63.16 -138.29 -5.77
N GLU A 550 -63.42 -138.90 -4.62
CA GLU A 550 -63.53 -138.19 -3.34
C GLU A 550 -62.21 -137.49 -2.95
N GLU A 551 -61.06 -138.13 -3.19
CA GLU A 551 -59.74 -137.55 -2.92
C GLU A 551 -59.43 -136.36 -3.85
N VAL A 552 -59.77 -136.46 -5.13
CA VAL A 552 -59.66 -135.35 -6.10
C VAL A 552 -60.57 -134.19 -5.71
N GLY A 553 -61.76 -134.46 -5.17
CA GLY A 553 -62.71 -133.44 -4.70
C GLY A 553 -62.19 -132.70 -3.47
N LYS A 554 -61.66 -133.43 -2.48
CA LYS A 554 -60.99 -132.84 -1.31
C LYS A 554 -59.79 -131.99 -1.74
N LEU A 555 -58.97 -132.48 -2.68
CA LEU A 555 -57.83 -131.73 -3.20
C LEU A 555 -58.27 -130.46 -3.95
N ALA A 556 -59.35 -130.53 -4.73
CA ALA A 556 -59.91 -129.39 -5.43
C ALA A 556 -60.54 -128.36 -4.47
N ALA A 557 -61.25 -128.79 -3.43
CA ALA A 557 -61.77 -127.91 -2.38
C ALA A 557 -60.64 -127.21 -1.61
N SER A 558 -59.60 -127.96 -1.23
CA SER A 558 -58.42 -127.40 -0.56
C SER A 558 -57.64 -126.43 -1.46
N SER A 559 -57.57 -126.73 -2.77
CA SER A 559 -56.97 -125.81 -3.75
C SER A 559 -57.78 -124.53 -3.91
N ALA A 560 -59.12 -124.59 -3.88
CA ALA A 560 -59.97 -123.40 -3.95
C ALA A 560 -59.80 -122.53 -2.68
N GLU A 561 -59.83 -123.14 -1.50
CA GLU A 561 -59.59 -122.48 -0.21
C GLU A 561 -58.22 -121.79 -0.17
N SER A 562 -57.14 -122.52 -0.53
CA SER A 562 -55.78 -121.96 -0.60
C SER A 562 -55.69 -120.80 -1.60
N THR A 563 -56.41 -120.88 -2.71
CA THR A 563 -56.39 -119.82 -3.74
C THR A 563 -57.14 -118.57 -3.26
N GLN A 564 -58.18 -118.75 -2.45
CA GLN A 564 -58.91 -117.65 -1.82
C GLN A 564 -58.06 -116.96 -0.74
N GLU A 565 -57.29 -117.73 0.05
CA GLU A 565 -56.28 -117.18 0.97
C GLU A 565 -55.22 -116.36 0.23
N ILE A 566 -54.67 -116.88 -0.88
CA ILE A 566 -53.70 -116.15 -1.71
C ILE A 566 -54.33 -114.86 -2.27
N THR A 567 -55.58 -114.92 -2.72
CA THR A 567 -56.32 -113.75 -3.24
C THR A 567 -56.40 -112.64 -2.18
N VAL A 568 -56.73 -112.97 -0.94
CA VAL A 568 -56.75 -111.99 0.18
C VAL A 568 -55.36 -111.40 0.42
N LEU A 569 -54.31 -112.24 0.47
CA LEU A 569 -52.93 -111.78 0.68
C LEU A 569 -52.44 -110.88 -0.46
N VAL A 570 -52.80 -111.18 -1.70
CA VAL A 570 -52.43 -110.38 -2.88
C VAL A 570 -53.14 -109.03 -2.87
N GLN A 571 -54.43 -108.99 -2.52
CA GLN A 571 -55.17 -107.73 -2.36
C GLN A 571 -54.56 -106.86 -1.25
N GLN A 572 -54.15 -107.47 -0.13
CA GLN A 572 -53.40 -106.77 0.92
C GLN A 572 -52.07 -106.22 0.41
N ALA A 573 -51.31 -107.00 -0.36
CA ALA A 573 -50.04 -106.56 -0.96
C ALA A 573 -50.22 -105.39 -1.94
N VAL A 574 -51.29 -105.39 -2.77
CA VAL A 574 -51.61 -104.24 -3.65
C VAL A 574 -51.95 -103.00 -2.83
N ALA A 575 -52.75 -103.14 -1.77
CA ALA A 575 -53.11 -102.03 -0.89
C ALA A 575 -51.88 -101.48 -0.13
N GLU A 576 -50.96 -102.34 0.31
CA GLU A 576 -49.68 -101.95 0.89
C GLU A 576 -48.77 -101.23 -0.11
N ALA A 577 -48.66 -101.73 -1.34
CA ALA A 577 -47.88 -101.07 -2.38
C ALA A 577 -48.43 -99.67 -2.69
N ARG A 578 -49.75 -99.49 -2.79
CA ARG A 578 -50.36 -98.16 -3.00
C ARG A 578 -50.09 -97.21 -1.83
N ARG A 579 -50.16 -97.70 -0.59
CA ARG A 579 -49.77 -96.91 0.60
C ARG A 579 -48.30 -96.50 0.55
N ALA A 580 -47.41 -97.43 0.18
CA ALA A 580 -45.99 -97.13 0.05
C ALA A 580 -45.71 -96.07 -1.02
N VAL A 581 -46.40 -96.09 -2.18
CA VAL A 581 -46.28 -95.03 -3.19
C VAL A 581 -46.68 -93.66 -2.63
N ALA A 582 -47.80 -93.58 -1.91
CA ALA A 582 -48.24 -92.33 -1.28
C ALA A 582 -47.20 -91.80 -0.28
N THR A 583 -46.66 -92.66 0.59
CA THR A 583 -45.58 -92.28 1.53
C THR A 583 -44.33 -91.78 0.80
N VAL A 584 -43.93 -92.42 -0.31
CA VAL A 584 -42.76 -91.98 -1.08
C VAL A 584 -43.01 -90.63 -1.76
N GLN A 585 -44.24 -90.35 -2.21
CA GLN A 585 -44.61 -89.03 -2.74
C GLN A 585 -44.54 -87.94 -1.67
N ASP A 586 -44.99 -88.21 -0.45
CA ASP A 586 -44.85 -87.28 0.69
C ASP A 586 -43.38 -87.00 0.99
N VAL A 587 -42.53 -88.03 1.04
CA VAL A 587 -41.08 -87.88 1.22
C VAL A 587 -40.45 -87.06 0.09
N SER A 588 -40.88 -87.27 -1.16
CA SER A 588 -40.40 -86.50 -2.32
C SER A 588 -40.77 -85.02 -2.22
N ALA A 589 -41.99 -84.71 -1.73
CA ALA A 589 -42.43 -83.33 -1.49
C ALA A 589 -41.64 -82.67 -0.34
N ASP A 590 -41.34 -83.41 0.73
CA ASP A 590 -40.49 -82.91 1.82
C ASP A 590 -39.05 -82.65 1.33
N MET A 591 -38.51 -83.53 0.49
CA MET A 591 -37.20 -83.32 -0.16
C MET A 591 -37.18 -82.04 -1.01
N GLU A 592 -38.25 -81.75 -1.74
CA GLU A 592 -38.36 -80.50 -2.52
C GLU A 592 -38.37 -79.25 -1.63
N ARG A 593 -39.00 -79.31 -0.46
CA ARG A 593 -38.93 -78.22 0.53
C ARG A 593 -37.51 -78.05 1.10
N ILE A 594 -36.79 -79.16 1.35
CA ILE A 594 -35.40 -79.11 1.82
C ILE A 594 -34.49 -78.53 0.75
N GLU A 595 -34.66 -78.91 -0.53
CA GLU A 595 -33.91 -78.35 -1.66
C GLU A 595 -34.08 -76.82 -1.74
N ALA A 596 -35.32 -76.34 -1.64
CA ALA A 596 -35.63 -74.92 -1.64
C ALA A 596 -34.99 -74.19 -0.45
N GLY A 597 -35.11 -74.74 0.77
CA GLY A 597 -34.51 -74.17 1.97
C GLY A 597 -32.98 -74.12 1.94
N ALA A 598 -32.32 -75.15 1.42
CA ALA A 598 -30.87 -75.18 1.26
C ALA A 598 -30.39 -74.18 0.19
N THR A 599 -31.15 -74.01 -0.89
CA THR A 599 -30.87 -73.00 -1.93
C THR A 599 -31.03 -71.58 -1.39
N GLU A 600 -32.07 -71.33 -0.59
CA GLU A 600 -32.26 -70.04 0.07
C GLU A 600 -31.13 -69.73 1.06
N ALA A 601 -30.69 -70.72 1.85
CA ALA A 601 -29.56 -70.60 2.75
C ALA A 601 -28.26 -70.25 2.02
N ASP A 602 -27.95 -70.89 0.88
CA ASP A 602 -26.79 -70.51 0.05
C ASP A 602 -26.89 -69.06 -0.44
N GLY A 603 -28.08 -68.63 -0.89
CA GLY A 603 -28.34 -67.24 -1.28
C GLY A 603 -28.16 -66.24 -0.13
N MET A 604 -28.52 -66.61 1.10
CA MET A 604 -28.22 -65.80 2.29
C MET A 604 -26.70 -65.71 2.54
N MET A 605 -25.98 -66.83 2.44
CA MET A 605 -24.52 -66.85 2.62
C MET A 605 -23.80 -65.98 1.60
N GLN A 606 -24.23 -65.98 0.34
CA GLN A 606 -23.64 -65.10 -0.69
C GLN A 606 -23.84 -63.60 -0.36
N ARG A 607 -25.01 -63.20 0.15
CA ARG A 607 -25.24 -61.82 0.61
C ARG A 607 -24.40 -61.45 1.83
N ILE A 608 -24.23 -62.39 2.77
CA ILE A 608 -23.33 -62.19 3.92
C ILE A 608 -21.89 -62.01 3.44
N SER A 609 -21.43 -62.81 2.47
CA SER A 609 -20.08 -62.68 1.90
C SER A 609 -19.85 -61.29 1.28
N ALA A 610 -20.80 -60.78 0.51
CA ALA A 610 -20.71 -59.43 -0.05
C ALA A 610 -20.66 -58.34 1.03
N ALA A 611 -21.47 -58.47 2.10
CA ALA A 611 -21.43 -57.56 3.23
C ALA A 611 -20.10 -57.62 4.00
N LEU A 612 -19.48 -58.79 4.10
CA LEU A 612 -18.17 -58.98 4.75
C LEU A 612 -17.02 -58.37 3.95
N GLU A 613 -17.08 -58.40 2.61
CA GLU A 613 -16.11 -57.68 1.77
C GLU A 613 -16.19 -56.17 2.01
N GLU A 614 -17.41 -55.60 2.08
CA GLU A 614 -17.62 -54.19 2.40
C GLU A 614 -17.12 -53.85 3.81
N GLN A 615 -17.42 -54.71 4.80
CA GLN A 615 -16.98 -54.54 6.18
C GLN A 615 -15.46 -54.63 6.31
N SER A 616 -14.80 -55.51 5.55
CA SER A 616 -13.34 -55.62 5.49
C SER A 616 -12.70 -54.31 5.01
N ASN A 617 -13.24 -53.72 3.93
CA ASN A 617 -12.77 -52.43 3.42
C ASN A 617 -12.96 -51.32 4.46
N ALA A 618 -14.11 -51.27 5.13
CA ALA A 618 -14.37 -50.29 6.18
C ALA A 618 -13.38 -50.44 7.37
N VAL A 619 -13.07 -51.67 7.77
CA VAL A 619 -12.08 -51.94 8.84
C VAL A 619 -10.67 -51.50 8.43
N GLN A 620 -10.27 -51.69 7.17
CA GLN A 620 -8.98 -51.20 6.66
C GLN A 620 -8.90 -49.66 6.69
N GLU A 621 -9.98 -48.98 6.31
CA GLU A 621 -10.07 -47.51 6.36
C GLU A 621 -9.99 -47.00 7.81
N ILE A 622 -10.73 -47.64 8.73
CA ILE A 622 -10.65 -47.31 10.17
C ILE A 622 -9.22 -47.50 10.67
N ASN A 623 -8.55 -48.59 10.30
CA ASN A 623 -7.17 -48.83 10.70
C ASN A 623 -6.19 -47.74 10.20
N ALA A 624 -6.37 -47.26 8.97
CA ALA A 624 -5.61 -46.12 8.42
C ALA A 624 -5.89 -44.81 9.19
N ASN A 625 -7.15 -44.57 9.55
CA ASN A 625 -7.55 -43.41 10.35
C ASN A 625 -6.97 -43.46 11.77
N VAL A 626 -6.95 -44.64 12.41
CA VAL A 626 -6.33 -44.85 13.73
C VAL A 626 -4.83 -44.53 13.68
N SER A 627 -4.12 -44.98 12.64
CA SER A 627 -2.69 -44.62 12.45
C SER A 627 -2.47 -43.12 12.25
N THR A 628 -3.40 -42.43 11.59
CA THR A 628 -3.34 -40.98 11.42
C THR A 628 -3.58 -40.24 12.74
N LEU A 629 -4.56 -40.70 13.53
CA LEU A 629 -4.82 -40.16 14.87
C LEU A 629 -3.63 -40.33 15.81
N ASP A 630 -2.94 -41.47 15.75
CA ASP A 630 -1.73 -41.74 16.53
C ASP A 630 -0.64 -40.69 16.25
N ARG A 631 -0.41 -40.41 14.97
CA ARG A 631 0.55 -39.38 14.54
C ARG A 631 0.16 -37.97 15.01
N ILE A 632 -1.13 -37.65 15.01
CA ILE A 632 -1.64 -36.37 15.52
C ILE A 632 -1.41 -36.26 17.03
N ALA A 633 -1.72 -37.31 17.79
CA ALA A 633 -1.50 -37.33 19.23
C ALA A 633 -0.01 -37.16 19.58
N GLN A 634 0.88 -37.84 18.84
CA GLN A 634 2.33 -37.67 18.99
C GLN A 634 2.78 -36.25 18.63
N SER A 635 2.24 -35.69 17.55
CA SER A 635 2.54 -34.30 17.14
C SER A 635 2.08 -33.28 18.19
N ASN A 636 0.93 -33.50 18.82
CA ASN A 636 0.42 -32.64 19.90
C ASN A 636 1.32 -32.70 21.14
N ALA A 637 1.85 -33.88 21.47
CA ALA A 637 2.79 -34.03 22.58
C ALA A 637 4.09 -33.25 22.30
N SER A 638 4.69 -33.43 21.11
CA SER A 638 5.90 -32.69 20.74
C SER A 638 5.70 -31.18 20.64
N ALA A 639 4.58 -30.73 20.05
CA ALA A 639 4.23 -29.31 20.01
C ALA A 639 4.06 -28.73 21.42
N SER A 640 3.48 -29.49 22.36
CA SER A 640 3.35 -29.06 23.75
C SER A 640 4.72 -28.86 24.43
N GLU A 641 5.71 -29.71 24.16
CA GLU A 641 7.07 -29.53 24.67
C GLU A 641 7.72 -28.24 24.12
N GLU A 642 7.56 -27.96 22.82
CA GLU A 642 8.11 -26.76 22.18
C GLU A 642 7.45 -25.46 22.68
N ILE A 643 6.12 -25.45 22.79
CA ILE A 643 5.39 -24.29 23.32
C ILE A 643 5.76 -24.07 24.80
N THR A 644 5.96 -25.15 25.58
CA THR A 644 6.42 -25.03 26.98
C THR A 644 7.75 -24.29 27.05
N ALA A 645 8.72 -24.63 26.20
CA ALA A 645 10.01 -23.94 26.14
C ALA A 645 9.83 -22.44 25.80
N THR A 646 8.96 -22.13 24.85
CA THR A 646 8.66 -20.75 24.45
C THR A 646 8.01 -19.94 25.58
N VAL A 647 7.07 -20.55 26.32
CA VAL A 647 6.38 -19.92 27.45
C VAL A 647 7.34 -19.66 28.62
N ILE A 648 8.29 -20.58 28.87
CA ILE A 648 9.35 -20.38 29.87
C ILE A 648 10.21 -19.16 29.47
N GLU A 649 10.60 -19.05 28.21
CA GLU A 649 11.41 -17.91 27.74
C GLU A 649 10.62 -16.59 27.79
N LEU A 650 9.33 -16.59 27.41
CA LEU A 650 8.46 -15.41 27.55
C LEU A 650 8.33 -14.96 29.01
N SER A 651 8.16 -15.90 29.94
CA SER A 651 8.08 -15.61 31.37
C SER A 651 9.39 -14.99 31.88
N LYS A 652 10.54 -15.51 31.43
CA LYS A 652 11.86 -14.99 31.75
C LYS A 652 12.10 -13.59 31.18
N ILE A 653 11.71 -13.33 29.93
CA ILE A 653 11.80 -11.99 29.31
C ILE A 653 10.92 -11.01 30.06
N ALA A 654 9.67 -11.37 30.36
CA ALA A 654 8.78 -10.53 31.14
C ALA A 654 9.36 -10.21 32.52
N ASP A 655 9.87 -11.21 33.25
CA ASP A 655 10.50 -10.95 34.54
C ASP A 655 11.77 -10.08 34.42
N GLY A 656 12.56 -10.26 33.36
CA GLY A 656 13.72 -9.41 33.04
C GLY A 656 13.33 -7.95 32.81
N THR A 657 12.38 -7.69 31.91
CA THR A 657 11.87 -6.34 31.63
C THR A 657 11.24 -5.71 32.87
N ARG A 658 10.53 -6.48 33.69
CA ARG A 658 9.98 -5.99 34.96
C ARG A 658 11.09 -5.48 35.88
N ARG A 659 12.16 -6.26 36.03
CA ARG A 659 13.33 -5.88 36.86
C ARG A 659 14.04 -4.63 36.34
N GLU A 660 14.15 -4.47 35.02
CA GLU A 660 14.72 -3.24 34.43
C GLU A 660 13.85 -2.01 34.71
N VAL A 661 12.52 -2.15 34.59
CA VAL A 661 11.58 -1.06 34.89
C VAL A 661 11.57 -0.71 36.38
N GLU A 662 11.75 -1.70 37.26
CA GLU A 662 11.85 -1.50 38.72
C GLU A 662 13.09 -0.74 39.17
N GLN A 663 14.12 -0.60 38.32
CA GLN A 663 15.27 0.28 38.60
C GLN A 663 14.86 1.75 38.56
N PHE A 664 13.75 2.08 37.88
CA PHE A 664 13.23 3.43 37.81
C PHE A 664 12.19 3.69 38.89
N LYS A 665 12.35 4.80 39.59
CA LYS A 665 11.38 5.30 40.57
C LYS A 665 10.45 6.30 39.88
N ILE A 666 9.15 5.98 39.82
CA ILE A 666 8.20 6.58 38.86
C ILE A 666 6.95 7.19 39.48
#